data_AF-A0A6H2NQ61-F1
#
_entry.id   AF-A0A6H2NQ61-F1
#
_cell.length_a   1.000
_cell.length_b   1.000
_cell.length_c   1.000
_cell.angle_alpha   90.00
_cell.angle_beta   90.00
_cell.angle_gamma   90.00
#
_symmetry.space_group_name_H-M   'P 1'
#
loop_
_entity.id
_entity.type
_entity.pdbx_description
1 polymer ?
#
loop_
_entity_poly.entity_id
_entity_poly.type
_entity_poly.pdbx_seq_one_letter_code
_entity_poly.pdbx_strand_id
1 'polypeptide(L)'
;MLPVGQTIAQAEMACPHAILRLEGRQPVDDAAVCEAAQVWADRGYQVLVFLTDTQPHSEADWFDLLDQVEAAAGLRTLSQDDDFERRAIALEVTTATDLPFAVSVTYGEALFPTPLDTDPAALDDIKRQVRELIADQQTTAALVLGLEATAELASIDTSGVVPGALGWLGVGGGVAVMVGGGGTIARRRRRRQQRLEAQLKVLQARISNLLMGCEQWLTGPDPEAMVPYQLFAEAGGENYGDLTQQLKAWLRQARQALDQAFEVHATLQENGAQAQQPLAKRVEAWELLYLSFVGRRDRIQAMSDEELQTLLNPVLVLGNPQGLSAGLVQQLEAIQQRVQGSPLKVEITQADPSGVDQEGILGLVEQVDNTISRLREAMIQAPEQLAATDQRRQAFTVPLPPRLGLSSEQVLAGVDTLLAQADQALHQDQLYLRVQDYCQQVDAALEVVAALDPEFQQYDQRVEAVAAIAAQEYRPPLLDQSSQAMDAALGQVQQLLRQGHYDAVPEALSSLRQASHQAHTTATQWRDLHQQNVTAIQGLAQTGDRLQQLDQQEVAAAWSALHQYAPDNWEDLTAIHTAAQALLHEIRTQDLPQLQQQNSLAVQAFQAVEAGIVASAQRLEAAEAQFRQILDRWQLLQRAEVGFHRELGKIEAHMFQTAELVQPKRTGLMGRQQPDSRLQSAQTEVDAARHYFQAGSVLRACAARDQALRSVILAYADKVQEQGMTVHSLTLDHHASQPGRSAFQAAIALIPDSTEVDQATDQTLFQLYDTISQASQDLQRAERICRSAISNAHKGGYSSHNTFRSTSSTSRSSSSRSSSSSRRSSSSRGSSRRSSSGGSSRRR
;
A
#
# COMPACT_ATOMS: atom_id res chain seq x y z
N MET A 1 -9.05 -4.41 36.94
CA MET A 1 -8.35 -4.38 35.64
C MET A 1 -8.28 -5.80 35.12
N LEU A 2 -9.27 -6.16 34.28
CA LEU A 2 -9.29 -7.42 33.52
C LEU A 2 -8.84 -7.10 32.10
N PRO A 3 -7.99 -7.92 31.46
CA PRO A 3 -7.66 -7.79 30.05
C PRO A 3 -8.63 -8.66 29.23
N VAL A 4 -9.45 -8.07 28.36
CA VAL A 4 -10.16 -8.80 27.29
C VAL A 4 -10.33 -7.89 26.08
N GLY A 5 -9.90 -8.40 24.94
CA GLY A 5 -10.07 -7.84 23.60
C GLY A 5 -9.29 -8.69 22.60
N GLN A 6 -9.56 -9.99 22.59
CA GLN A 6 -8.99 -10.94 21.64
C GLN A 6 -9.39 -10.55 20.21
N THR A 7 -8.40 -10.40 19.35
CA THR A 7 -8.54 -10.44 17.89
C THR A 7 -9.21 -11.75 17.50
N ILE A 8 -10.40 -11.67 16.92
CA ILE A 8 -10.99 -12.81 16.22
C ILE A 8 -10.21 -12.93 14.91
N ALA A 9 -9.24 -13.85 14.88
CA ALA A 9 -8.67 -14.32 13.62
C ALA A 9 -9.76 -15.11 12.88
N GLN A 10 -10.51 -14.45 12.00
CA GLN A 10 -11.24 -15.13 10.94
C GLN A 10 -10.19 -15.58 9.90
N ALA A 11 -10.24 -16.86 9.55
CA ALA A 11 -9.36 -17.45 8.57
C ALA A 11 -9.66 -16.84 7.19
N GLU A 12 -8.72 -16.04 6.66
CA GLU A 12 -8.73 -15.58 5.27
C GLU A 12 -8.82 -16.79 4.33
N MET A 13 -9.99 -17.01 3.73
CA MET A 13 -10.00 -17.64 2.42
C MET A 13 -9.46 -16.60 1.45
N ALA A 14 -8.21 -16.76 1.03
CA ALA A 14 -7.53 -15.82 0.16
C ALA A 14 -8.29 -15.70 -1.18
N CYS A 15 -8.95 -14.57 -1.39
CA CYS A 15 -9.49 -14.20 -2.69
C CYS A 15 -8.31 -13.88 -3.63
N PRO A 16 -8.14 -14.58 -4.77
CA PRO A 16 -7.05 -14.29 -5.69
C PRO A 16 -7.25 -13.00 -6.50
N HIS A 17 -8.46 -12.42 -6.47
CA HIS A 17 -8.86 -11.28 -7.30
C HIS A 17 -8.94 -9.95 -6.53
N ALA A 18 -8.96 -9.98 -5.19
CA ALA A 18 -9.08 -8.79 -4.36
C ALA A 18 -8.50 -9.00 -2.97
N ILE A 19 -8.10 -7.90 -2.33
CA ILE A 19 -7.84 -7.83 -0.90
C ILE A 19 -9.19 -7.55 -0.24
N LEU A 20 -9.73 -8.54 0.49
CA LEU A 20 -11.00 -8.41 1.21
C LEU A 20 -10.73 -8.10 2.68
N ARG A 21 -11.16 -6.93 3.14
CA ARG A 21 -11.12 -6.52 4.55
C ARG A 21 -12.53 -6.31 5.06
N LEU A 22 -13.15 -7.40 5.51
CA LEU A 22 -14.54 -7.44 5.96
C LEU A 22 -14.57 -7.42 7.49
N GLU A 23 -14.58 -6.23 8.06
CA GLU A 23 -14.50 -5.96 9.50
C GLU A 23 -15.88 -5.69 10.14
N GLY A 24 -16.96 -5.80 9.35
CA GLY A 24 -18.34 -5.64 9.80
C GLY A 24 -18.94 -6.89 10.47
N ARG A 25 -19.99 -6.71 11.27
CA ARG A 25 -20.75 -7.80 11.91
C ARG A 25 -21.78 -8.44 11.00
N GLN A 26 -22.13 -7.78 9.89
CA GLN A 26 -23.09 -8.32 8.92
C GLN A 26 -22.45 -9.47 8.14
N PRO A 27 -23.17 -10.59 7.89
CA PRO A 27 -22.61 -11.72 7.15
C PRO A 27 -22.40 -11.34 5.68
N VAL A 28 -21.21 -11.64 5.16
CA VAL A 28 -20.83 -11.45 3.76
C VAL A 28 -20.50 -12.81 3.13
N ASP A 29 -20.90 -12.99 1.88
CA ASP A 29 -20.45 -14.13 1.06
C ASP A 29 -19.18 -13.72 0.32
N ASP A 30 -18.03 -14.00 0.93
CA ASP A 30 -16.71 -13.63 0.42
C ASP A 30 -16.44 -14.20 -1.00
N ALA A 31 -17.05 -15.35 -1.34
CA ALA A 31 -16.88 -15.97 -2.64
C ALA A 31 -17.59 -15.17 -3.75
N ALA A 32 -18.81 -14.70 -3.47
CA ALA A 32 -19.55 -13.85 -4.40
C ALA A 32 -18.87 -12.50 -4.62
N VAL A 33 -18.33 -11.89 -3.55
CA VAL A 33 -17.56 -10.64 -3.65
C VAL A 33 -16.26 -10.86 -4.43
N CYS A 34 -15.58 -11.98 -4.20
CA CYS A 34 -14.36 -12.33 -4.94
C CYS A 34 -14.61 -12.58 -6.43
N GLU A 35 -15.73 -13.21 -6.79
CA GLU A 35 -16.16 -13.43 -8.17
C GLU A 35 -16.47 -12.09 -8.87
N ALA A 36 -17.18 -11.17 -8.20
CA ALA A 36 -17.45 -9.83 -8.74
C ALA A 36 -16.15 -9.02 -8.96
N ALA A 37 -15.17 -9.16 -8.08
CA ALA A 37 -13.87 -8.49 -8.23
C ALA A 37 -13.02 -9.03 -9.38
N GLN A 38 -13.30 -10.25 -9.87
CA GLN A 38 -12.54 -10.87 -10.95
C GLN A 38 -12.51 -10.01 -12.22
N VAL A 39 -13.61 -9.32 -12.54
CA VAL A 39 -13.72 -8.46 -13.74
C VAL A 39 -12.64 -7.38 -13.75
N TRP A 40 -12.32 -6.81 -12.59
CA TRP A 40 -11.27 -5.82 -12.40
C TRP A 40 -9.87 -6.44 -12.44
N ALA A 41 -9.67 -7.54 -11.70
CA ALA A 41 -8.39 -8.24 -11.60
C ALA A 41 -7.93 -8.79 -12.97
N ASP A 42 -8.84 -9.32 -13.78
CA ASP A 42 -8.57 -9.83 -15.13
C ASP A 42 -8.12 -8.71 -16.09
N ARG A 43 -8.45 -7.45 -15.78
CA ARG A 43 -7.94 -6.26 -16.48
C ARG A 43 -6.68 -5.69 -15.84
N GLY A 44 -6.06 -6.39 -14.90
CA GLY A 44 -4.81 -6.00 -14.25
C GLY A 44 -4.96 -4.84 -13.28
N TYR A 45 -6.14 -4.68 -12.67
CA TYR A 45 -6.34 -3.76 -11.55
C TYR A 45 -6.10 -4.48 -10.22
N GLN A 46 -5.49 -3.79 -9.26
CA GLN A 46 -5.52 -4.21 -7.86
C GLN A 46 -6.85 -3.78 -7.24
N VAL A 47 -7.53 -4.70 -6.55
CA VAL A 47 -8.87 -4.46 -6.01
C VAL A 47 -8.84 -4.57 -4.48
N LEU A 48 -9.34 -3.55 -3.80
CA LEU A 48 -9.59 -3.55 -2.36
C LEU A 48 -11.10 -3.47 -2.11
N VAL A 49 -11.60 -4.34 -1.24
CA VAL A 49 -12.97 -4.24 -0.72
C VAL A 49 -12.89 -4.12 0.79
N PHE A 50 -13.30 -2.96 1.31
CA PHE A 50 -13.31 -2.67 2.74
C PHE A 50 -14.75 -2.49 3.23
N LEU A 51 -15.11 -3.25 4.26
CA LEU A 51 -16.40 -3.12 4.95
C LEU A 51 -16.13 -2.98 6.45
N THR A 52 -16.70 -1.97 7.11
CA THR A 52 -16.54 -1.78 8.56
C THR A 52 -17.85 -1.40 9.25
N ASP A 53 -17.94 -1.68 10.55
CA ASP A 53 -19.01 -1.16 11.41
C ASP A 53 -18.65 0.16 12.09
N THR A 54 -17.47 0.71 11.78
CA THR A 54 -17.02 1.99 12.34
C THR A 54 -17.97 3.10 11.92
N GLN A 55 -18.44 3.91 12.86
CA GLN A 55 -19.23 5.11 12.60
C GLN A 55 -18.32 6.34 12.71
N PRO A 56 -17.78 6.86 11.59
CA PRO A 56 -16.90 8.03 11.63
C PRO A 56 -17.65 9.24 12.16
N HIS A 57 -17.00 10.07 12.99
CA HIS A 57 -17.61 11.28 13.54
C HIS A 57 -17.66 12.42 12.52
N SER A 58 -16.81 12.36 11.49
CA SER A 58 -16.74 13.33 10.41
C SER A 58 -16.27 12.67 9.11
N GLU A 59 -16.40 13.40 8.00
CA GLU A 59 -15.86 13.00 6.71
C GLU A 59 -14.33 12.89 6.72
N ALA A 60 -13.64 13.77 7.46
CA ALA A 60 -12.20 13.73 7.63
C ALA A 60 -11.75 12.45 8.37
N ASP A 61 -12.44 12.08 9.45
CA ASP A 61 -12.14 10.84 10.19
C ASP A 61 -12.36 9.60 9.32
N TRP A 62 -13.33 9.67 8.40
CA TRP A 62 -13.57 8.61 7.43
C TRP A 62 -12.39 8.49 6.46
N PHE A 63 -11.96 9.58 5.83
CA PHE A 63 -10.84 9.55 4.91
C PHE A 63 -9.50 9.18 5.58
N ASP A 64 -9.25 9.63 6.82
CA ASP A 64 -8.06 9.21 7.59
C ASP A 64 -8.03 7.69 7.84
N LEU A 65 -9.20 7.07 8.02
CA LEU A 65 -9.32 5.62 8.13
C LEU A 65 -9.06 4.94 6.77
N LEU A 66 -9.65 5.46 5.69
CA LEU A 66 -9.46 4.92 4.34
C LEU A 66 -7.99 4.96 3.93
N ASP A 67 -7.29 6.08 4.15
CA ASP A 67 -5.85 6.22 3.89
C ASP A 67 -5.02 5.11 4.53
N GLN A 68 -5.30 4.79 5.80
CA GLN A 68 -4.61 3.72 6.53
C GLN A 68 -4.93 2.34 5.96
N VAL A 69 -6.18 2.10 5.55
CA VAL A 69 -6.64 0.83 4.98
C VAL A 69 -6.03 0.61 3.59
N GLU A 70 -6.05 1.63 2.75
CA GLU A 70 -5.46 1.63 1.40
C GLU A 70 -3.93 1.46 1.47
N ALA A 71 -3.25 2.14 2.41
CA ALA A 71 -1.81 1.98 2.62
C ALA A 71 -1.46 0.57 3.12
N ALA A 72 -2.27 0.00 4.02
CA ALA A 72 -2.09 -1.38 4.47
C ALA A 72 -2.33 -2.40 3.33
N ALA A 73 -3.18 -2.07 2.36
CA ALA A 73 -3.41 -2.86 1.15
C ALA A 73 -2.32 -2.66 0.08
N GLY A 74 -1.37 -1.75 0.29
CA GLY A 74 -0.32 -1.42 -0.66
C GLY A 74 -0.80 -0.59 -1.86
N LEU A 75 -1.97 0.04 -1.75
CA LEU A 75 -2.56 0.88 -2.79
C LEU A 75 -2.19 2.36 -2.66
N ARG A 76 -1.67 2.79 -1.50
CA ARG A 76 -1.35 4.19 -1.20
C ARG A 76 -0.06 4.29 -0.37
N THR A 77 0.70 5.37 -0.57
CA THR A 77 1.89 5.67 0.23
C THR A 77 1.65 6.90 1.10
N LEU A 78 1.48 6.74 2.42
CA LEU A 78 1.20 7.85 3.36
C LEU A 78 2.28 8.95 3.43
N SER A 79 3.46 8.73 2.85
CA SER A 79 4.52 9.75 2.78
C SER A 79 4.47 10.63 1.53
N GLN A 80 3.52 10.40 0.62
CA GLN A 80 3.32 11.16 -0.61
C GLN A 80 1.88 11.64 -0.67
N ASP A 81 1.67 12.95 -0.80
CA ASP A 81 0.33 13.54 -0.96
C ASP A 81 -0.27 13.08 -2.30
N ASP A 82 -1.53 12.66 -2.28
CA ASP A 82 -2.32 12.20 -3.44
C ASP A 82 -1.75 10.99 -4.22
N ASP A 83 -0.90 10.17 -3.60
CA ASP A 83 -0.36 8.94 -4.22
C ASP A 83 -1.32 7.75 -4.03
N PHE A 84 -1.90 7.27 -5.13
CA PHE A 84 -2.71 6.05 -5.20
C PHE A 84 -2.30 5.21 -6.41
N GLU A 85 -2.26 3.88 -6.25
CA GLU A 85 -1.76 2.95 -7.25
C GLU A 85 -2.50 3.12 -8.59
N ARG A 86 -1.71 3.33 -9.65
CA ARG A 86 -2.22 3.78 -10.95
C ARG A 86 -3.29 2.88 -11.55
N ARG A 87 -3.20 1.57 -11.32
CA ARG A 87 -4.19 0.57 -11.72
C ARG A 87 -4.79 -0.09 -10.50
N ALA A 88 -5.45 0.68 -9.66
CA ALA A 88 -6.20 0.17 -8.53
C ALA A 88 -7.62 0.74 -8.44
N ILE A 89 -8.48 0.00 -7.76
CA ILE A 89 -9.80 0.44 -7.33
C ILE A 89 -10.06 -0.08 -5.91
N ALA A 90 -10.63 0.79 -5.07
CA ALA A 90 -11.09 0.45 -3.73
C ALA A 90 -12.60 0.73 -3.63
N LEU A 91 -13.36 -0.25 -3.14
CA LEU A 91 -14.77 -0.08 -2.73
C LEU A 91 -14.82 -0.15 -1.20
N GLU A 92 -15.21 0.96 -0.59
CA GLU A 92 -15.03 1.15 0.85
C GLU A 92 -16.33 1.61 1.49
N VAL A 93 -16.82 0.83 2.44
CA VAL A 93 -18.20 0.91 2.92
C VAL A 93 -18.24 0.82 4.43
N THR A 94 -19.02 1.69 5.06
CA THR A 94 -19.45 1.53 6.46
C THR A 94 -20.91 1.11 6.57
N THR A 95 -21.26 0.37 7.62
CA THR A 95 -22.67 0.08 7.97
C THR A 95 -23.40 1.30 8.55
N ALA A 96 -22.73 2.42 8.76
CA ALA A 96 -23.30 3.73 9.12
C ALA A 96 -23.95 4.43 7.91
N THR A 97 -25.11 3.94 7.47
CA THR A 97 -25.76 4.38 6.22
C THR A 97 -26.46 5.74 6.29
N ASP A 98 -26.47 6.39 7.45
CA ASP A 98 -26.99 7.74 7.65
C ASP A 98 -26.02 8.83 7.16
N LEU A 99 -24.76 8.48 6.85
CA LEU A 99 -23.74 9.43 6.41
C LEU A 99 -23.66 9.50 4.87
N PRO A 100 -23.64 10.70 4.26
CA PRO A 100 -23.57 10.86 2.80
C PRO A 100 -22.23 10.40 2.19
N PHE A 101 -21.18 10.27 3.00
CA PHE A 101 -19.85 9.80 2.62
C PHE A 101 -19.57 8.34 3.06
N ALA A 102 -20.57 7.60 3.57
CA ALA A 102 -20.42 6.22 4.06
C ALA A 102 -19.99 5.17 3.01
N VAL A 103 -20.01 5.54 1.73
CA VAL A 103 -19.63 4.69 0.60
C VAL A 103 -18.65 5.48 -0.26
N SER A 104 -17.41 5.02 -0.30
CA SER A 104 -16.34 5.59 -1.10
C SER A 104 -15.91 4.62 -2.19
N VAL A 105 -15.54 5.19 -3.34
CA VAL A 105 -14.93 4.45 -4.45
C VAL A 105 -13.68 5.23 -4.83
N THR A 106 -12.51 4.74 -4.42
CA THR A 106 -11.21 5.33 -4.76
C THR A 106 -10.62 4.61 -5.96
N TYR A 107 -10.03 5.34 -6.89
CA TYR A 107 -9.47 4.74 -8.10
C TYR A 107 -8.21 5.46 -8.59
N GLY A 108 -7.31 4.70 -9.20
CA GLY A 108 -6.06 5.20 -9.74
C GLY A 108 -6.20 5.92 -11.09
N GLU A 109 -5.14 6.64 -11.47
CA GLU A 109 -5.12 7.52 -12.65
C GLU A 109 -5.50 6.83 -13.97
N ALA A 110 -5.39 5.50 -14.07
CA ALA A 110 -5.82 4.76 -15.26
C ALA A 110 -7.33 4.89 -15.55
N LEU A 111 -8.13 5.25 -14.54
CA LEU A 111 -9.59 5.39 -14.63
C LEU A 111 -10.09 6.83 -14.75
N PHE A 112 -9.22 7.84 -14.61
CA PHE A 112 -9.56 9.26 -14.81
C PHE A 112 -10.20 9.59 -16.18
N PRO A 113 -9.86 8.93 -17.31
CA PRO A 113 -10.53 9.23 -18.58
C PRO A 113 -11.87 8.51 -18.76
N THR A 114 -12.38 7.80 -17.74
CA THR A 114 -13.61 6.98 -17.84
C THR A 114 -14.82 7.68 -17.20
N PRO A 115 -16.06 7.22 -17.48
CA PRO A 115 -17.26 7.73 -16.82
C PRO A 115 -17.26 7.65 -15.29
N LEU A 116 -16.37 6.86 -14.66
CA LEU A 116 -16.18 6.90 -13.20
C LEU A 116 -15.72 8.27 -12.68
N ASP A 117 -14.95 9.02 -13.47
CA ASP A 117 -14.46 10.36 -13.13
C ASP A 117 -15.32 11.44 -13.80
N THR A 118 -15.73 11.22 -15.05
CA THR A 118 -16.41 12.26 -15.82
C THR A 118 -17.93 12.32 -15.60
N ASP A 119 -18.55 11.32 -14.96
CA ASP A 119 -19.98 11.28 -14.65
C ASP A 119 -20.23 11.04 -13.13
N PRO A 120 -20.05 12.09 -12.30
CA PRO A 120 -20.23 11.98 -10.85
C PRO A 120 -21.66 11.60 -10.45
N ALA A 121 -22.67 11.96 -11.25
CA ALA A 121 -24.06 11.62 -10.97
C ALA A 121 -24.30 10.10 -11.08
N ALA A 122 -23.75 9.45 -12.11
CA ALA A 122 -23.82 8.00 -12.25
C ALA A 122 -23.09 7.26 -11.12
N LEU A 123 -21.92 7.76 -10.70
CA LEU A 123 -21.19 7.18 -9.56
C LEU A 123 -21.94 7.38 -8.24
N ASP A 124 -22.54 8.54 -8.02
CA ASP A 124 -23.35 8.81 -6.82
C ASP A 124 -24.62 7.95 -6.78
N ASP A 125 -25.23 7.66 -7.92
CA ASP A 125 -26.34 6.70 -8.02
C ASP A 125 -25.92 5.27 -7.65
N ILE A 126 -24.70 4.84 -8.00
CA ILE A 126 -24.15 3.56 -7.56
C ILE A 126 -23.94 3.57 -6.05
N LYS A 127 -23.28 4.60 -5.51
CA LYS A 127 -23.03 4.74 -4.06
C LYS A 127 -24.33 4.74 -3.25
N ARG A 128 -25.37 5.41 -3.77
CA ARG A 128 -26.70 5.43 -3.17
C ARG A 128 -27.33 4.04 -3.13
N GLN A 129 -27.31 3.29 -4.24
CA GLN A 129 -27.84 1.92 -4.28
C GLN A 129 -27.09 0.97 -3.34
N VAL A 130 -25.75 1.08 -3.27
CA VAL A 130 -24.93 0.32 -2.31
C VAL A 130 -25.37 0.64 -0.89
N ARG A 131 -25.53 1.92 -0.55
CA ARG A 131 -25.98 2.36 0.78
C ARG A 131 -27.39 1.84 1.14
N GLU A 132 -28.34 1.90 0.20
CA GLU A 132 -29.69 1.36 0.36
C GLU A 132 -29.65 -0.14 0.67
N LEU A 133 -28.83 -0.92 -0.06
CA LEU A 133 -28.67 -2.36 0.18
C LEU A 133 -28.00 -2.67 1.53
N ILE A 134 -27.02 -1.87 1.97
CA ILE A 134 -26.41 -2.01 3.30
C ILE A 134 -27.44 -1.72 4.41
N ALA A 135 -28.29 -0.70 4.22
CA ALA A 135 -29.35 -0.35 5.17
C ALA A 135 -30.38 -1.50 5.29
N ASP A 136 -30.67 -2.18 4.19
CA ASP A 136 -31.53 -3.37 4.12
C ASP A 136 -30.84 -4.66 4.60
N GLN A 137 -29.62 -4.58 5.14
CA GLN A 137 -28.80 -5.71 5.60
C GLN A 137 -28.46 -6.73 4.49
N GLN A 138 -28.41 -6.27 3.24
CA GLN A 138 -28.02 -7.05 2.06
C GLN A 138 -26.57 -6.77 1.65
N THR A 139 -25.65 -6.95 2.59
CA THR A 139 -24.24 -6.55 2.46
C THR A 139 -23.52 -7.19 1.27
N THR A 140 -23.70 -8.50 1.05
CA THR A 140 -23.15 -9.20 -0.11
C THR A 140 -23.63 -8.57 -1.42
N ALA A 141 -24.94 -8.31 -1.54
CA ALA A 141 -25.51 -7.73 -2.75
C ALA A 141 -25.00 -6.29 -2.97
N ALA A 142 -24.82 -5.53 -1.90
CA ALA A 142 -24.26 -4.18 -1.96
C ALA A 142 -22.83 -4.17 -2.50
N LEU A 143 -21.95 -5.04 -1.98
CA LEU A 143 -20.55 -5.12 -2.41
C LEU A 143 -20.43 -5.63 -3.86
N VAL A 144 -21.21 -6.64 -4.23
CA VAL A 144 -21.25 -7.16 -5.61
C VAL A 144 -21.74 -6.09 -6.57
N LEU A 145 -22.84 -5.39 -6.26
CA LEU A 145 -23.36 -4.30 -7.07
C LEU A 145 -22.31 -3.18 -7.25
N GLY A 146 -21.65 -2.77 -6.16
CA GLY A 146 -20.62 -1.74 -6.22
C GLY A 146 -19.49 -2.09 -7.18
N LEU A 147 -19.00 -3.34 -7.15
CA LEU A 147 -17.93 -3.81 -8.03
C LEU A 147 -18.38 -3.95 -9.49
N GLU A 148 -19.55 -4.51 -9.74
CA GLU A 148 -20.07 -4.74 -11.10
C GLU A 148 -20.50 -3.44 -11.78
N ALA A 149 -21.23 -2.58 -11.06
CA ALA A 149 -21.72 -1.32 -11.61
C ALA A 149 -20.59 -0.31 -11.87
N THR A 150 -19.56 -0.28 -11.00
CA THR A 150 -18.37 0.54 -11.28
C THR A 150 -17.58 0.00 -12.47
N ALA A 151 -17.50 -1.32 -12.65
CA ALA A 151 -16.86 -1.92 -13.82
C ALA A 151 -17.62 -1.57 -15.11
N GLU A 152 -18.95 -1.67 -15.10
CA GLU A 152 -19.80 -1.31 -16.23
C GLU A 152 -19.67 0.18 -16.56
N LEU A 153 -19.69 1.06 -15.55
CA LEU A 153 -19.50 2.50 -15.72
C LEU A 153 -18.11 2.82 -16.30
N ALA A 154 -17.07 2.10 -15.87
CA ALA A 154 -15.72 2.19 -16.44
C ALA A 154 -15.57 1.62 -17.86
N SER A 155 -16.66 1.10 -18.46
CA SER A 155 -16.66 0.37 -19.73
C SER A 155 -15.75 -0.87 -19.72
N ILE A 156 -15.60 -1.49 -18.54
CA ILE A 156 -14.95 -2.79 -18.39
C ILE A 156 -16.04 -3.84 -18.60
N ASP A 157 -15.92 -4.57 -19.70
CA ASP A 157 -16.91 -5.55 -20.17
C ASP A 157 -17.24 -6.60 -19.07
N THR A 158 -18.43 -6.49 -18.46
CA THR A 158 -18.95 -7.38 -17.40
C THR A 158 -19.63 -8.64 -17.96
N SER A 159 -19.58 -8.85 -19.29
CA SER A 159 -20.24 -9.98 -19.96
C SER A 159 -19.49 -11.30 -19.74
N GLY A 160 -19.52 -11.78 -18.49
CA GLY A 160 -18.79 -12.95 -18.04
C GLY A 160 -19.24 -13.57 -16.71
N VAL A 161 -20.36 -13.19 -16.10
CA VAL A 161 -20.93 -13.92 -14.94
C VAL A 161 -22.46 -13.95 -15.06
N VAL A 162 -23.02 -15.15 -14.99
CA VAL A 162 -24.48 -15.39 -15.00
C VAL A 162 -24.89 -15.74 -13.57
N PRO A 163 -25.68 -14.91 -12.87
CA PRO A 163 -26.35 -15.33 -11.65
C PRO A 163 -27.57 -16.16 -12.01
N GLY A 164 -27.35 -17.47 -12.15
CA GLY A 164 -28.41 -18.46 -12.16
C GLY A 164 -28.86 -18.79 -10.74
N ALA A 165 -29.86 -18.10 -10.22
CA ALA A 165 -30.74 -18.61 -9.17
C ALA A 165 -31.90 -17.64 -8.90
N LEU A 166 -33.07 -17.92 -9.49
CA LEU A 166 -34.38 -17.90 -8.84
C LEU A 166 -35.44 -18.28 -9.89
N GLY A 167 -35.40 -19.56 -10.28
CA GLY A 167 -36.65 -20.23 -10.62
C GLY A 167 -37.41 -20.48 -9.31
N TRP A 168 -38.70 -20.20 -9.31
CA TRP A 168 -39.76 -21.09 -8.82
C TRP A 168 -41.11 -20.46 -9.20
N LEU A 169 -42.06 -21.34 -9.56
CA LEU A 169 -43.41 -21.10 -10.10
C LEU A 169 -43.43 -20.74 -11.60
N GLY A 170 -43.92 -21.59 -12.50
CA GLY A 170 -44.65 -22.83 -12.32
C GLY A 170 -45.48 -23.11 -13.59
N VAL A 171 -45.43 -24.36 -14.03
CA VAL A 171 -46.48 -25.07 -14.76
C VAL A 171 -46.67 -24.74 -16.25
N GLY A 172 -46.16 -25.68 -17.07
CA GLY A 172 -46.84 -26.29 -18.23
C GLY A 172 -46.98 -25.40 -19.47
N GLY A 173 -46.42 -25.73 -20.64
CA GLY A 173 -46.28 -27.04 -21.25
C GLY A 173 -46.99 -27.03 -22.61
N GLY A 174 -46.34 -27.59 -23.63
CA GLY A 174 -47.04 -28.16 -24.79
C GLY A 174 -47.08 -27.33 -26.08
N VAL A 175 -46.20 -27.72 -27.00
CA VAL A 175 -46.19 -27.40 -28.44
C VAL A 175 -47.39 -28.03 -29.17
N ALA A 176 -48.07 -27.30 -30.08
CA ALA A 176 -48.59 -27.80 -31.38
C ALA A 176 -49.35 -26.73 -32.22
N VAL A 177 -48.61 -26.11 -33.14
CA VAL A 177 -48.90 -25.75 -34.55
C VAL A 177 -50.30 -26.06 -35.14
N MET A 178 -51.09 -25.03 -35.53
CA MET A 178 -51.50 -24.71 -36.93
C MET A 178 -52.70 -23.73 -37.07
N VAL A 179 -52.45 -22.67 -37.86
CA VAL A 179 -53.35 -22.01 -38.83
C VAL A 179 -54.60 -21.26 -38.32
N GLY A 180 -54.48 -19.93 -38.29
CA GLY A 180 -55.58 -18.97 -38.19
C GLY A 180 -55.11 -17.52 -38.37
N GLY A 181 -54.19 -17.29 -39.31
CA GLY A 181 -53.66 -15.97 -39.65
C GLY A 181 -54.75 -15.09 -40.28
N GLY A 182 -55.17 -14.05 -39.55
CA GLY A 182 -56.15 -13.05 -40.02
C GLY A 182 -56.99 -12.43 -38.90
N GLY A 183 -57.26 -13.16 -37.81
CA GLY A 183 -58.12 -12.70 -36.71
C GLY A 183 -57.41 -12.02 -35.53
N THR A 184 -56.12 -12.24 -35.34
CA THR A 184 -55.38 -11.78 -34.14
C THR A 184 -55.00 -10.29 -34.21
N ILE A 185 -54.74 -9.74 -35.40
CA ILE A 185 -54.42 -8.31 -35.57
C ILE A 185 -55.67 -7.45 -35.35
N ALA A 186 -56.84 -7.86 -35.87
CA ALA A 186 -58.10 -7.13 -35.65
C ALA A 186 -58.58 -7.22 -34.19
N ARG A 187 -58.41 -8.37 -33.52
CA ARG A 187 -58.77 -8.55 -32.11
C ARG A 187 -57.80 -7.83 -31.16
N ARG A 188 -56.49 -7.77 -31.49
CA ARG A 188 -55.50 -6.92 -30.80
C ARG A 188 -55.78 -5.43 -31.03
N ARG A 189 -56.16 -5.01 -32.25
CA ARG A 189 -56.51 -3.62 -32.57
C ARG A 189 -57.79 -3.15 -31.87
N ARG A 190 -58.83 -4.00 -31.79
CA ARG A 190 -60.04 -3.72 -30.99
C ARG A 190 -59.77 -3.67 -29.49
N ARG A 191 -58.96 -4.59 -28.94
CA ARG A 191 -58.57 -4.54 -27.51
C ARG A 191 -57.70 -3.33 -27.20
N ARG A 192 -56.80 -2.93 -28.10
CA ARG A 192 -56.00 -1.70 -27.98
C ARG A 192 -56.88 -0.46 -28.06
N GLN A 193 -57.86 -0.41 -28.97
CA GLN A 193 -58.85 0.68 -29.03
C GLN A 193 -59.70 0.75 -27.77
N GLN A 194 -60.25 -0.37 -27.28
CA GLN A 194 -61.02 -0.41 -26.04
C GLN A 194 -60.18 -0.01 -24.81
N ARG A 195 -58.90 -0.40 -24.74
CA ARG A 195 -57.98 0.04 -23.68
C ARG A 195 -57.72 1.54 -23.74
N LEU A 196 -57.43 2.09 -24.92
CA LEU A 196 -57.21 3.53 -25.10
C LEU A 196 -58.50 4.34 -24.85
N GLU A 197 -59.69 3.83 -25.19
CA GLU A 197 -60.98 4.47 -24.85
C GLU A 197 -61.26 4.44 -23.35
N ALA A 198 -60.98 3.32 -22.68
CA ALA A 198 -61.09 3.21 -21.23
C ALA A 198 -60.09 4.14 -20.53
N GLN A 199 -58.85 4.17 -21.01
CA GLN A 199 -57.80 5.04 -20.50
C GLN A 199 -58.14 6.52 -20.70
N LEU A 200 -58.68 6.90 -21.87
CA LEU A 200 -59.13 8.27 -22.14
C LEU A 200 -60.23 8.71 -21.15
N LYS A 201 -61.19 7.84 -20.83
CA LYS A 201 -62.22 8.13 -19.83
C LYS A 201 -61.64 8.29 -18.42
N VAL A 202 -60.66 7.47 -18.05
CA VAL A 202 -59.96 7.57 -16.77
C VAL A 202 -59.17 8.87 -16.70
N LEU A 203 -58.39 9.19 -17.74
CA LEU A 203 -57.65 10.44 -17.89
C LEU A 203 -58.57 11.66 -17.73
N GLN A 204 -59.68 11.70 -18.47
CA GLN A 204 -60.65 12.79 -18.40
C GLN A 204 -61.21 13.00 -16.99
N ALA A 205 -61.59 11.91 -16.32
CA ALA A 205 -62.12 11.98 -14.96
C ALA A 205 -61.07 12.44 -13.94
N ARG A 206 -59.86 11.86 -13.98
CA ARG A 206 -58.79 12.16 -13.01
C ARG A 206 -58.19 13.56 -13.22
N ILE A 207 -58.02 14.01 -14.46
CA ILE A 207 -57.59 15.38 -14.78
C ILE A 207 -58.67 16.39 -14.38
N SER A 208 -59.95 16.07 -14.55
CA SER A 208 -61.03 16.94 -14.04
C SER A 208 -60.97 17.07 -12.51
N ASN A 209 -60.68 15.97 -11.80
CA ASN A 209 -60.51 16.00 -10.34
C ASN A 209 -59.29 16.86 -9.93
N LEU A 210 -58.16 16.73 -10.63
CA LEU A 210 -56.95 17.55 -10.40
C LEU A 210 -57.20 19.03 -10.67
N LEU A 211 -57.86 19.36 -11.78
CA LEU A 211 -58.25 20.74 -12.13
C LEU A 211 -59.10 21.35 -11.03
N MET A 212 -60.14 20.66 -10.57
CA MET A 212 -60.99 21.16 -9.48
C MET A 212 -60.24 21.29 -8.16
N GLY A 213 -59.39 20.31 -7.80
CA GLY A 213 -58.60 20.35 -6.57
C GLY A 213 -57.64 21.54 -6.55
N CYS A 214 -56.89 21.74 -7.65
CA CYS A 214 -55.96 22.86 -7.77
C CYS A 214 -56.69 24.21 -7.88
N GLU A 215 -57.84 24.28 -8.55
CA GLU A 215 -58.63 25.51 -8.67
C GLU A 215 -59.07 26.04 -7.31
N GLN A 216 -59.56 25.17 -6.44
CA GLN A 216 -59.98 25.56 -5.10
C GLN A 216 -58.79 25.99 -4.24
N TRP A 217 -57.65 25.31 -4.37
CA TRP A 217 -56.44 25.64 -3.63
C TRP A 217 -55.84 26.99 -4.07
N LEU A 218 -55.81 27.24 -5.38
CA LEU A 218 -55.27 28.46 -5.99
C LEU A 218 -56.40 29.43 -6.41
N THR A 219 -57.49 29.47 -5.63
CA THR A 219 -58.61 30.38 -5.90
C THR A 219 -58.23 31.82 -5.58
N GLY A 220 -58.26 32.70 -6.58
CA GLY A 220 -58.01 34.13 -6.43
C GLY A 220 -57.23 34.70 -7.62
N PRO A 221 -57.42 35.99 -7.97
CA PRO A 221 -56.71 36.62 -9.07
C PRO A 221 -55.24 36.95 -8.74
N ASP A 222 -54.94 37.14 -7.45
CA ASP A 222 -53.62 37.51 -6.93
C ASP A 222 -53.20 36.52 -5.84
N PRO A 223 -51.88 36.27 -5.62
CA PRO A 223 -51.39 35.36 -4.59
C PRO A 223 -51.99 35.62 -3.22
N GLU A 224 -52.16 36.89 -2.85
CA GLU A 224 -52.67 37.33 -1.56
C GLU A 224 -54.11 36.90 -1.29
N ALA A 225 -54.89 36.66 -2.35
CA ALA A 225 -56.25 36.16 -2.25
C ALA A 225 -56.33 34.63 -2.12
N MET A 226 -55.23 33.90 -2.38
CA MET A 226 -55.19 32.44 -2.38
C MET A 226 -55.04 31.88 -0.96
N VAL A 227 -55.67 30.74 -0.70
CA VAL A 227 -55.66 30.04 0.60
C VAL A 227 -54.23 29.77 1.12
N PRO A 228 -53.26 29.31 0.31
CA PRO A 228 -51.90 29.10 0.79
C PRO A 228 -51.21 30.37 1.29
N TYR A 229 -51.44 31.51 0.63
CA TYR A 229 -50.85 32.78 1.09
C TYR A 229 -51.48 33.24 2.40
N GLN A 230 -52.78 33.07 2.58
CA GLN A 230 -53.46 33.40 3.84
C GLN A 230 -52.91 32.55 4.99
N LEU A 231 -52.66 31.25 4.76
CA LEU A 231 -52.01 30.38 5.73
C LEU A 231 -50.56 30.80 6.03
N PHE A 232 -49.79 31.18 5.01
CA PHE A 232 -48.45 31.72 5.18
C PHE A 232 -48.44 33.02 6.00
N ALA A 233 -49.38 33.93 5.73
CA ALA A 233 -49.51 35.20 6.44
C ALA A 233 -49.95 35.00 7.90
N GLU A 234 -50.92 34.11 8.16
CA GLU A 234 -51.33 33.76 9.52
C GLU A 234 -50.21 33.08 10.34
N ALA A 235 -49.26 32.41 9.68
CA ALA A 235 -48.04 31.89 10.31
C ALA A 235 -46.92 32.94 10.49
N GLY A 236 -47.19 34.23 10.20
CA GLY A 236 -46.20 35.31 10.30
C GLY A 236 -45.18 35.35 9.15
N GLY A 237 -45.45 34.65 8.04
CA GLY A 237 -44.55 34.57 6.89
C GLY A 237 -44.23 35.94 6.26
N GLU A 238 -45.13 36.92 6.37
CA GLU A 238 -44.92 38.28 5.83
C GLU A 238 -43.77 39.04 6.50
N ASN A 239 -43.35 38.61 7.70
CA ASN A 239 -42.18 39.18 8.37
C ASN A 239 -40.87 38.82 7.64
N TYR A 240 -40.90 37.81 6.76
CA TYR A 240 -39.76 37.36 5.96
C TYR A 240 -39.89 37.87 4.52
N GLY A 241 -39.24 39.00 4.22
CA GLY A 241 -39.33 39.65 2.90
C GLY A 241 -38.97 38.72 1.73
N ASP A 242 -37.87 37.97 1.85
CA ASP A 242 -37.39 37.07 0.79
C ASP A 242 -38.31 35.86 0.59
N LEU A 243 -38.73 35.19 1.69
CA LEU A 243 -39.67 34.08 1.63
C LEU A 243 -41.02 34.52 1.08
N THR A 244 -41.49 35.71 1.43
CA THR A 244 -42.74 36.29 0.91
C THR A 244 -42.66 36.48 -0.60
N GLN A 245 -41.54 37.00 -1.12
CA GLN A 245 -41.38 37.17 -2.56
C GLN A 245 -41.32 35.84 -3.31
N GLN A 246 -40.58 34.86 -2.76
CA GLN A 246 -40.47 33.52 -3.34
C GLN A 246 -41.82 32.81 -3.37
N LEU A 247 -42.55 32.81 -2.25
CA LEU A 247 -43.87 32.17 -2.18
C LEU A 247 -44.89 32.83 -3.12
N LYS A 248 -44.88 34.17 -3.23
CA LYS A 248 -45.70 34.87 -4.23
C LYS A 248 -45.33 34.46 -5.66
N ALA A 249 -44.05 34.28 -5.97
CA ALA A 249 -43.60 33.84 -7.29
C ALA A 249 -44.11 32.42 -7.60
N TRP A 250 -43.96 31.47 -6.67
CA TRP A 250 -44.46 30.10 -6.82
C TRP A 250 -45.98 30.06 -7.00
N LEU A 251 -46.74 30.84 -6.22
CA LEU A 251 -48.20 30.91 -6.34
C LEU A 251 -48.65 31.50 -7.69
N ARG A 252 -47.98 32.56 -8.18
CA ARG A 252 -48.27 33.11 -9.52
C ARG A 252 -47.99 32.09 -10.61
N GLN A 253 -46.85 31.41 -10.53
CA GLN A 253 -46.46 30.40 -11.51
C GLN A 253 -47.44 29.21 -11.50
N ALA A 254 -47.84 28.73 -10.32
CA ALA A 254 -48.81 27.66 -10.17
C ALA A 254 -50.20 28.07 -10.71
N ARG A 255 -50.65 29.30 -10.44
CA ARG A 255 -51.92 29.81 -10.97
C ARG A 255 -51.89 29.96 -12.49
N GLN A 256 -50.81 30.52 -13.04
CA GLN A 256 -50.65 30.67 -14.48
C GLN A 256 -50.62 29.31 -15.18
N ALA A 257 -49.90 28.32 -14.62
CA ALA A 257 -49.87 26.96 -15.15
C ALA A 257 -51.25 26.28 -15.06
N LEU A 258 -52.01 26.53 -13.99
CA LEU A 258 -53.37 26.03 -13.84
C LEU A 258 -54.34 26.66 -14.86
N ASP A 259 -54.25 27.97 -15.11
CA ASP A 259 -55.08 28.64 -16.12
C ASP A 259 -54.77 28.09 -17.52
N GLN A 260 -53.50 27.86 -17.85
CA GLN A 260 -53.09 27.17 -19.08
C GLN A 260 -53.64 25.74 -19.15
N ALA A 261 -53.63 25.01 -18.04
CA ALA A 261 -54.21 23.66 -17.97
C ALA A 261 -55.73 23.69 -18.23
N PHE A 262 -56.46 24.70 -17.75
CA PHE A 262 -57.89 24.90 -18.07
C PHE A 262 -58.11 25.21 -19.56
N GLU A 263 -57.27 26.05 -20.17
CA GLU A 263 -57.33 26.33 -21.62
C GLU A 263 -57.08 25.06 -22.44
N VAL A 264 -56.01 24.32 -22.13
CA VAL A 264 -55.70 23.04 -22.78
C VAL A 264 -56.83 22.06 -22.56
N HIS A 265 -57.38 21.95 -21.36
CA HIS A 265 -58.54 21.10 -21.08
C HIS A 265 -59.77 21.48 -21.94
N ALA A 266 -60.09 22.77 -22.08
CA ALA A 266 -61.20 23.24 -22.91
C ALA A 266 -61.00 22.88 -24.39
N THR A 267 -59.79 23.11 -24.93
CA THR A 267 -59.46 22.70 -26.32
C THR A 267 -59.52 21.18 -26.51
N LEU A 268 -59.16 20.40 -25.49
CA LEU A 268 -59.29 18.95 -25.49
C LEU A 268 -60.74 18.46 -25.28
N GLN A 269 -61.68 19.31 -24.85
CA GLN A 269 -63.10 18.95 -24.77
C GLN A 269 -63.89 19.30 -26.04
N GLU A 270 -63.38 20.18 -26.91
CA GLU A 270 -64.06 20.55 -28.16
C GLU A 270 -64.16 19.38 -29.16
N ASN A 271 -65.37 18.82 -29.26
CA ASN A 271 -65.68 17.63 -30.06
C ASN A 271 -65.30 17.74 -31.55
N GLY A 272 -65.28 18.96 -32.12
CA GLY A 272 -64.97 19.20 -33.54
C GLY A 272 -63.51 18.97 -33.93
N ALA A 273 -62.57 19.36 -33.05
CA ALA A 273 -61.12 19.21 -33.28
C ALA A 273 -60.62 17.81 -32.91
N GLN A 274 -61.20 17.19 -31.88
CA GLN A 274 -60.81 15.86 -31.41
C GLN A 274 -61.34 14.71 -32.27
N ALA A 275 -62.49 14.86 -32.93
CA ALA A 275 -63.10 13.78 -33.71
C ALA A 275 -62.29 13.37 -34.96
N GLN A 276 -61.37 14.24 -35.43
CA GLN A 276 -60.52 13.98 -36.59
C GLN A 276 -59.16 13.35 -36.26
N GLN A 277 -58.75 13.34 -34.97
CA GLN A 277 -57.45 12.83 -34.55
C GLN A 277 -57.48 11.34 -34.19
N PRO A 278 -56.40 10.58 -34.46
CA PRO A 278 -56.27 9.20 -33.99
C PRO A 278 -56.37 9.10 -32.47
N LEU A 279 -57.07 8.08 -31.96
CA LEU A 279 -57.29 7.86 -30.52
C LEU A 279 -56.00 7.87 -29.68
N ALA A 280 -54.89 7.34 -30.21
CA ALA A 280 -53.59 7.37 -29.52
C ALA A 280 -53.06 8.80 -29.30
N LYS A 281 -53.19 9.68 -30.30
CA LYS A 281 -52.80 11.09 -30.18
C LYS A 281 -53.69 11.86 -29.21
N ARG A 282 -54.97 11.47 -29.09
CA ARG A 282 -55.88 12.02 -28.08
C ARG A 282 -55.42 11.63 -26.69
N VAL A 283 -55.14 10.34 -26.44
CA VAL A 283 -54.61 9.86 -25.16
C VAL A 283 -53.28 10.55 -24.81
N GLU A 284 -52.35 10.64 -25.75
CA GLU A 284 -51.08 11.37 -25.60
C GLU A 284 -51.28 12.84 -25.19
N ALA A 285 -52.21 13.56 -25.82
CA ALA A 285 -52.50 14.95 -25.46
C ALA A 285 -53.11 15.11 -24.04
N TRP A 286 -53.95 14.17 -23.61
CA TRP A 286 -54.48 14.14 -22.23
C TRP A 286 -53.39 13.72 -21.23
N GLU A 287 -52.50 12.79 -21.57
CA GLU A 287 -51.36 12.40 -20.73
C GLU A 287 -50.35 13.56 -20.58
N LEU A 288 -50.10 14.34 -21.64
CA LEU A 288 -49.29 15.57 -21.57
C LEU A 288 -49.93 16.63 -20.67
N LEU A 289 -51.27 16.77 -20.70
CA LEU A 289 -51.97 17.64 -19.75
C LEU A 289 -51.79 17.14 -18.31
N TYR A 290 -51.89 15.83 -18.04
CA TYR A 290 -51.59 15.30 -16.71
C TYR A 290 -50.13 15.56 -16.29
N LEU A 291 -49.17 15.37 -17.20
CA LEU A 291 -47.76 15.66 -16.93
C LEU A 291 -47.52 17.13 -16.58
N SER A 292 -48.30 18.07 -17.11
CA SER A 292 -48.21 19.49 -16.69
C SER A 292 -48.59 19.73 -15.22
N PHE A 293 -49.39 18.83 -14.62
CA PHE A 293 -49.68 18.87 -13.18
C PHE A 293 -48.54 18.28 -12.35
N VAL A 294 -48.08 17.07 -12.70
CA VAL A 294 -47.09 16.35 -11.87
C VAL A 294 -45.63 16.73 -12.15
N GLY A 295 -45.35 17.36 -13.31
CA GLY A 295 -43.99 17.70 -13.72
C GLY A 295 -43.12 16.49 -14.06
N ARG A 296 -41.81 16.69 -14.06
CA ARG A 296 -40.78 15.64 -14.26
C ARG A 296 -40.16 15.14 -12.96
N ARG A 297 -40.54 15.72 -11.82
CA ARG A 297 -39.97 15.37 -10.51
C ARG A 297 -40.44 13.99 -10.08
N ASP A 298 -39.50 13.05 -9.96
CA ASP A 298 -39.79 11.63 -9.68
C ASP A 298 -40.65 11.44 -8.42
N ARG A 299 -40.39 12.24 -7.38
CA ARG A 299 -41.19 12.23 -6.15
C ARG A 299 -42.68 12.43 -6.42
N ILE A 300 -43.06 13.46 -7.18
CA ILE A 300 -44.47 13.80 -7.45
C ILE A 300 -45.11 12.75 -8.38
N GLN A 301 -44.36 12.24 -9.37
CA GLN A 301 -44.86 11.19 -10.27
C GLN A 301 -45.09 9.86 -9.55
N ALA A 302 -44.25 9.55 -8.56
CA ALA A 302 -44.33 8.33 -7.77
C ALA A 302 -45.50 8.35 -6.77
N MET A 303 -45.98 9.53 -6.35
CA MET A 303 -47.06 9.67 -5.37
C MET A 303 -48.28 8.81 -5.71
N SER A 304 -48.81 8.14 -4.69
CA SER A 304 -50.08 7.42 -4.70
C SER A 304 -51.27 8.38 -4.77
N ASP A 305 -52.46 7.83 -5.03
CA ASP A 305 -53.71 8.60 -4.97
C ASP A 305 -53.91 9.26 -3.59
N GLU A 306 -53.52 8.59 -2.51
CA GLU A 306 -53.62 9.09 -1.14
C GLU A 306 -52.63 10.24 -0.86
N GLU A 307 -51.40 10.13 -1.36
CA GLU A 307 -50.38 11.18 -1.22
C GLU A 307 -50.74 12.43 -2.03
N LEU A 308 -51.26 12.27 -3.26
CA LEU A 308 -51.76 13.39 -4.07
C LEU A 308 -52.98 14.06 -3.43
N GLN A 309 -53.89 13.28 -2.84
CA GLN A 309 -55.01 13.82 -2.07
C GLN A 309 -54.52 14.57 -0.83
N THR A 310 -53.47 14.09 -0.18
CA THR A 310 -52.87 14.74 1.00
C THR A 310 -52.22 16.07 0.62
N LEU A 311 -51.47 16.10 -0.49
CA LEU A 311 -50.86 17.32 -1.02
C LEU A 311 -51.91 18.39 -1.39
N LEU A 312 -53.05 17.98 -1.95
CA LEU A 312 -54.15 18.89 -2.26
C LEU A 312 -55.11 19.12 -1.08
N ASN A 313 -54.85 18.50 0.07
CA ASN A 313 -55.66 18.65 1.28
C ASN A 313 -54.88 19.42 2.36
N PRO A 314 -55.13 20.73 2.45
CA PRO A 314 -54.37 21.59 3.35
C PRO A 314 -54.65 21.35 4.83
N VAL A 315 -55.77 20.73 5.17
CA VAL A 315 -56.11 20.41 6.56
C VAL A 315 -55.12 19.41 7.17
N LEU A 316 -54.56 18.50 6.35
CA LEU A 316 -53.59 17.50 6.82
C LEU A 316 -52.20 18.10 7.05
N VAL A 317 -51.83 19.12 6.29
CA VAL A 317 -50.60 19.90 6.45
C VAL A 317 -50.65 20.75 7.73
N LEU A 318 -51.84 21.17 8.15
CA LEU A 318 -52.02 22.14 9.23
C LEU A 318 -51.94 21.55 10.65
N GLY A 319 -52.08 20.22 10.83
CA GLY A 319 -51.96 19.47 12.09
C GLY A 319 -52.99 19.81 13.19
N ASN A 320 -53.40 21.07 13.31
CA ASN A 320 -54.43 21.59 14.20
C ASN A 320 -54.95 22.95 13.68
N PRO A 321 -56.27 23.18 13.54
CA PRO A 321 -56.83 24.46 13.08
C PRO A 321 -56.82 25.57 14.15
N GLN A 322 -56.17 25.34 15.29
CA GLN A 322 -56.06 26.34 16.37
C GLN A 322 -55.22 27.54 15.89
N GLY A 323 -55.77 28.75 16.02
CA GLY A 323 -55.13 29.99 15.59
C GLY A 323 -55.52 30.49 14.19
N LEU A 324 -56.24 29.69 13.41
CA LEU A 324 -56.74 30.11 12.09
C LEU A 324 -58.00 30.97 12.20
N SER A 325 -58.21 31.90 11.26
CA SER A 325 -59.47 32.64 11.18
C SER A 325 -60.65 31.72 10.82
N ALA A 326 -61.83 31.98 11.40
CA ALA A 326 -63.02 31.15 11.20
C ALA A 326 -63.46 31.03 9.73
N GLY A 327 -63.17 32.05 8.90
CA GLY A 327 -63.42 32.02 7.46
C GLY A 327 -62.47 31.09 6.71
N LEU A 328 -61.19 31.04 7.10
CA LEU A 328 -60.19 30.18 6.50
C LEU A 328 -60.46 28.70 6.84
N VAL A 329 -60.86 28.40 8.08
CA VAL A 329 -61.28 27.05 8.49
C VAL A 329 -62.41 26.52 7.61
N GLN A 330 -63.45 27.33 7.34
CA GLN A 330 -64.54 26.93 6.45
C GLN A 330 -64.10 26.70 5.00
N GLN A 331 -63.16 27.49 4.49
CA GLN A 331 -62.59 27.29 3.16
C GLN A 331 -61.79 25.98 3.08
N LEU A 332 -61.00 25.67 4.11
CA LEU A 332 -60.21 24.45 4.19
C LEU A 332 -61.10 23.20 4.29
N GLU A 333 -62.16 23.23 5.10
CA GLU A 333 -63.15 22.15 5.18
C GLU A 333 -63.86 21.91 3.83
N ALA A 334 -64.17 22.99 3.10
CA ALA A 334 -64.79 22.89 1.77
C ALA A 334 -63.85 22.26 0.73
N ILE A 335 -62.54 22.53 0.81
CA ILE A 335 -61.51 21.91 -0.03
C ILE A 335 -61.36 20.43 0.33
N GLN A 336 -61.27 20.12 1.62
CA GLN A 336 -61.15 18.74 2.12
C GLN A 336 -62.31 17.86 1.65
N GLN A 337 -63.55 18.32 1.80
CA GLN A 337 -64.75 17.56 1.36
C GLN A 337 -64.77 17.28 -0.15
N ARG A 338 -64.06 18.09 -0.95
CA ARG A 338 -64.04 17.98 -2.42
C ARG A 338 -62.95 17.03 -2.91
N VAL A 339 -61.78 17.08 -2.31
CA VAL A 339 -60.59 16.29 -2.70
C VAL A 339 -60.68 14.86 -2.17
N GLN A 340 -61.29 14.67 -0.99
CA GLN A 340 -61.37 13.38 -0.33
C GLN A 340 -62.16 12.35 -1.15
N GLY A 341 -61.55 11.19 -1.41
CA GLY A 341 -62.20 10.06 -2.11
C GLY A 341 -62.21 10.16 -3.64
N SER A 342 -61.59 11.18 -4.22
CA SER A 342 -61.47 11.34 -5.68
C SER A 342 -60.14 10.76 -6.20
N PRO A 343 -60.12 9.83 -7.17
CA PRO A 343 -58.88 9.34 -7.76
C PRO A 343 -58.20 10.41 -8.62
N LEU A 344 -56.87 10.55 -8.50
CA LEU A 344 -56.06 11.64 -9.08
C LEU A 344 -54.92 11.11 -9.98
N LYS A 345 -54.23 10.03 -9.58
CA LYS A 345 -53.05 9.45 -10.23
C LYS A 345 -53.38 8.86 -11.60
N VAL A 346 -52.54 9.11 -12.60
CA VAL A 346 -52.69 8.51 -13.92
C VAL A 346 -51.44 7.71 -14.26
N GLU A 347 -51.62 6.51 -14.79
CA GLU A 347 -50.53 5.75 -15.43
C GLU A 347 -50.30 6.29 -16.85
N ILE A 348 -49.10 6.80 -17.10
CA ILE A 348 -48.67 7.31 -18.41
C ILE A 348 -48.25 6.16 -19.31
N THR A 349 -48.72 6.14 -20.56
CA THR A 349 -48.49 5.01 -21.48
C THR A 349 -48.09 5.42 -22.91
N GLN A 350 -48.30 6.68 -23.31
CA GLN A 350 -48.06 7.20 -24.66
C GLN A 350 -47.17 8.44 -24.67
N ALA A 351 -47.31 9.35 -23.71
CA ALA A 351 -46.59 10.62 -23.66
C ALA A 351 -45.16 10.47 -23.11
N ASP A 352 -44.22 11.20 -23.73
CA ASP A 352 -42.85 11.34 -23.25
C ASP A 352 -42.77 12.55 -22.29
N PRO A 353 -42.31 12.38 -21.03
CA PRO A 353 -42.19 13.46 -20.07
C PRO A 353 -41.06 14.46 -20.38
N SER A 354 -40.13 14.16 -21.29
CA SER A 354 -38.90 14.94 -21.49
C SER A 354 -39.11 16.44 -21.81
N GLY A 355 -40.24 16.79 -22.45
CA GLY A 355 -40.60 18.15 -22.87
C GLY A 355 -41.47 18.94 -21.89
N VAL A 356 -41.72 18.45 -20.68
CA VAL A 356 -42.59 19.08 -19.67
C VAL A 356 -41.76 19.82 -18.62
N ASP A 357 -42.34 20.84 -17.98
CA ASP A 357 -41.70 21.56 -16.87
C ASP A 357 -41.27 20.60 -15.74
N GLN A 358 -40.16 20.93 -15.08
CA GLN A 358 -39.57 20.08 -14.05
C GLN A 358 -40.48 19.94 -12.83
N GLU A 359 -41.02 21.05 -12.33
CA GLU A 359 -41.81 21.07 -11.10
C GLU A 359 -43.28 20.71 -11.33
N GLY A 360 -43.88 21.17 -12.45
CA GLY A 360 -45.33 21.08 -12.66
C GLY A 360 -46.12 21.88 -11.62
N ILE A 361 -47.45 21.87 -11.73
CA ILE A 361 -48.33 22.60 -10.77
C ILE A 361 -48.18 22.04 -9.36
N LEU A 362 -48.12 20.72 -9.21
CA LEU A 362 -48.08 20.04 -7.91
C LEU A 362 -46.73 20.15 -7.21
N GLY A 363 -45.61 20.21 -7.95
CA GLY A 363 -44.30 20.48 -7.34
C GLY A 363 -44.22 21.89 -6.74
N LEU A 364 -44.82 22.88 -7.39
CA LEU A 364 -44.94 24.24 -6.83
C LEU A 364 -45.84 24.29 -5.60
N VAL A 365 -46.97 23.56 -5.62
CA VAL A 365 -47.86 23.42 -4.46
C VAL A 365 -47.11 22.77 -3.28
N GLU A 366 -46.34 21.72 -3.53
CA GLU A 366 -45.53 21.06 -2.51
C GLU A 366 -44.49 22.01 -1.88
N GLN A 367 -43.83 22.84 -2.67
CA GLN A 367 -42.87 23.84 -2.16
C GLN A 367 -43.55 24.87 -1.25
N VAL A 368 -44.75 25.32 -1.61
CA VAL A 368 -45.56 26.24 -0.81
C VAL A 368 -45.97 25.57 0.51
N ASP A 369 -46.49 24.34 0.46
CA ASP A 369 -46.92 23.61 1.64
C ASP A 369 -45.76 23.35 2.61
N ASN A 370 -44.60 22.91 2.12
CA ASN A 370 -43.42 22.70 2.95
C ASN A 370 -42.96 23.99 3.65
N THR A 371 -43.03 25.13 2.95
CA THR A 371 -42.65 26.43 3.52
C THR A 371 -43.61 26.85 4.63
N ILE A 372 -44.91 26.67 4.42
CA ILE A 372 -45.95 26.97 5.41
C ILE A 372 -45.81 26.06 6.63
N SER A 373 -45.61 24.76 6.42
CA SER A 373 -45.38 23.78 7.51
C SER A 373 -44.18 24.16 8.36
N ARG A 374 -43.03 24.44 7.72
CA ARG A 374 -41.80 24.84 8.40
C ARG A 374 -42.01 26.09 9.28
N LEU A 375 -42.72 27.09 8.78
CA LEU A 375 -43.02 28.31 9.55
C LEU A 375 -43.93 28.03 10.75
N ARG A 376 -44.96 27.21 10.58
CA ARG A 376 -45.89 26.87 11.67
C ARG A 376 -45.21 26.03 12.75
N GLU A 377 -44.40 25.06 12.35
CA GLU A 377 -43.60 24.27 13.30
C GLU A 377 -42.65 25.17 14.08
N ALA A 378 -41.95 26.09 13.40
CA ALA A 378 -41.07 27.05 14.06
C ALA A 378 -41.83 27.96 15.04
N MET A 379 -43.04 28.41 14.70
CA MET A 379 -43.88 29.21 15.59
C MET A 379 -44.20 28.48 16.91
N ILE A 380 -44.38 27.16 16.86
CA ILE A 380 -44.67 26.33 18.05
C ILE A 380 -43.39 26.04 18.82
N GLN A 381 -42.31 25.66 18.13
CA GLN A 381 -41.09 25.13 18.75
C GLN A 381 -40.11 26.21 19.23
N ALA A 382 -40.01 27.35 18.53
CA ALA A 382 -39.02 28.38 18.81
C ALA A 382 -39.08 28.93 20.27
N PRO A 383 -40.25 29.20 20.87
CA PRO A 383 -40.31 29.65 22.27
C PRO A 383 -39.76 28.62 23.25
N GLU A 384 -40.11 27.34 23.07
CA GLU A 384 -39.64 26.24 23.93
C GLU A 384 -38.14 26.03 23.75
N GLN A 385 -37.66 26.08 22.51
CA GLN A 385 -36.25 25.95 22.18
C GLN A 385 -35.42 27.09 22.76
N LEU A 386 -35.89 28.34 22.67
CA LEU A 386 -35.20 29.49 23.27
C LEU A 386 -35.12 29.35 24.79
N ALA A 387 -36.23 29.00 25.45
CA ALA A 387 -36.25 28.79 26.90
C ALA A 387 -35.27 27.67 27.34
N ALA A 388 -35.23 26.56 26.60
CA ALA A 388 -34.30 25.46 26.86
C ALA A 388 -32.83 25.87 26.63
N THR A 389 -32.56 26.70 25.62
CA THR A 389 -31.22 27.19 25.28
C THR A 389 -30.72 28.21 26.30
N ASP A 390 -31.58 29.13 26.75
CA ASP A 390 -31.27 30.06 27.84
C ASP A 390 -30.99 29.31 29.15
N GLN A 391 -31.80 28.30 29.49
CA GLN A 391 -31.55 27.47 30.67
C GLN A 391 -30.20 26.73 30.58
N ARG A 392 -29.85 26.20 29.41
CA ARG A 392 -28.54 25.56 29.17
C ARG A 392 -27.40 26.55 29.35
N ARG A 393 -27.52 27.75 28.78
CA ARG A 393 -26.52 28.82 28.96
C ARG A 393 -26.35 29.22 30.42
N GLN A 394 -27.43 29.32 31.19
CA GLN A 394 -27.38 29.64 32.63
C GLN A 394 -26.74 28.53 33.46
N ALA A 395 -26.98 27.27 33.09
CA ALA A 395 -26.35 26.11 33.73
C ALA A 395 -24.87 25.94 33.33
N PHE A 396 -24.46 26.53 32.21
CA PHE A 396 -23.12 26.38 31.66
C PHE A 396 -22.07 27.06 32.54
N THR A 397 -21.32 26.22 33.27
CA THR A 397 -20.28 26.61 34.23
C THR A 397 -19.01 25.80 33.98
N VAL A 398 -18.49 25.88 32.75
CA VAL A 398 -17.22 25.23 32.41
C VAL A 398 -16.06 26.09 32.92
N PRO A 399 -15.11 25.53 33.70
CA PRO A 399 -13.92 26.25 34.10
C PRO A 399 -13.09 26.57 32.85
N LEU A 400 -12.75 27.86 32.68
CA LEU A 400 -11.91 28.27 31.57
C LEU A 400 -10.42 28.05 31.89
N PRO A 401 -9.62 27.63 30.91
CA PRO A 401 -8.19 27.46 31.08
C PRO A 401 -7.49 28.77 31.49
N PRO A 402 -6.63 28.79 32.52
CA PRO A 402 -5.94 30.00 32.95
C PRO A 402 -5.11 30.68 31.85
N ARG A 403 -4.45 29.87 30.98
CA ARG A 403 -3.64 30.38 29.87
C ARG A 403 -4.42 31.04 28.76
N LEU A 404 -5.73 30.77 28.65
CA LEU A 404 -6.58 31.46 27.70
C LEU A 404 -6.59 32.97 28.00
N GLY A 405 -6.40 33.39 29.26
CA GLY A 405 -6.30 34.80 29.64
C GLY A 405 -7.59 35.59 29.41
N LEU A 406 -8.71 34.89 29.25
CA LEU A 406 -10.04 35.47 29.10
C LEU A 406 -10.92 35.08 30.29
N SER A 407 -11.76 36.00 30.73
CA SER A 407 -12.81 35.72 31.70
C SER A 407 -13.99 34.99 31.04
N SER A 408 -14.80 34.27 31.83
CA SER A 408 -16.01 33.61 31.35
C SER A 408 -16.98 34.59 30.68
N GLU A 409 -17.06 35.82 31.20
CA GLU A 409 -17.87 36.89 30.62
C GLU A 409 -17.39 37.27 29.21
N GLN A 410 -16.07 37.35 28.98
CA GLN A 410 -15.52 37.65 27.66
C GLN A 410 -15.72 36.52 26.65
N VAL A 411 -15.56 35.27 27.09
CA VAL A 411 -15.72 34.10 26.21
C VAL A 411 -17.19 33.89 25.83
N LEU A 412 -18.13 34.18 26.73
CA LEU A 412 -19.56 33.94 26.52
C LEU A 412 -20.34 35.17 26.03
N ALA A 413 -19.69 36.35 25.90
CA ALA A 413 -20.35 37.56 25.42
C ALA A 413 -21.02 37.41 24.04
N GLY A 414 -20.40 36.65 23.13
CA GLY A 414 -20.99 36.33 21.81
C GLY A 414 -22.25 35.46 21.94
N VAL A 415 -22.20 34.44 22.80
CA VAL A 415 -23.36 33.59 23.13
C VAL A 415 -24.50 34.43 23.71
N ASP A 416 -24.18 35.31 24.67
CA ASP A 416 -25.18 36.17 25.32
C ASP A 416 -25.80 37.17 24.32
N THR A 417 -25.02 37.62 23.33
CA THR A 417 -25.51 38.45 22.22
C THR A 417 -26.46 37.67 21.31
N LEU A 418 -26.14 36.42 20.96
CA LEU A 418 -27.01 35.57 20.14
C LEU A 418 -28.34 35.27 20.84
N LEU A 419 -28.31 35.01 22.16
CA LEU A 419 -29.53 34.85 22.95
C LEU A 419 -30.38 36.11 22.99
N ALA A 420 -29.77 37.29 23.16
CA ALA A 420 -30.49 38.56 23.10
C ALA A 420 -31.10 38.82 21.71
N GLN A 421 -30.42 38.42 20.63
CA GLN A 421 -30.96 38.50 19.27
C GLN A 421 -32.10 37.51 19.05
N ALA A 422 -32.02 36.30 19.63
CA ALA A 422 -33.10 35.33 19.59
C ALA A 422 -34.34 35.82 20.37
N ASP A 423 -34.15 36.41 21.55
CA ASP A 423 -35.23 37.01 22.34
C ASP A 423 -35.91 38.17 21.59
N GLN A 424 -35.11 39.06 20.99
CA GLN A 424 -35.62 40.13 20.13
C GLN A 424 -36.40 39.58 18.93
N ALA A 425 -35.84 38.59 18.23
CA ALA A 425 -36.49 37.95 17.09
C ALA A 425 -37.82 37.30 17.47
N LEU A 426 -37.93 36.72 18.67
CA LEU A 426 -39.15 36.10 19.16
C LEU A 426 -40.22 37.15 19.55
N HIS A 427 -39.85 38.14 20.36
CA HIS A 427 -40.81 39.02 21.03
C HIS A 427 -41.09 40.32 20.28
N GLN A 428 -40.13 40.87 19.52
CA GLN A 428 -40.28 42.13 18.80
C GLN A 428 -40.59 41.89 17.32
N ASP A 429 -39.79 41.05 16.66
CA ASP A 429 -39.85 40.91 15.20
C ASP A 429 -40.73 39.73 14.74
N GLN A 430 -41.10 38.82 15.65
CA GLN A 430 -41.87 37.60 15.37
C GLN A 430 -41.26 36.74 14.24
N LEU A 431 -39.93 36.60 14.25
CA LEU A 431 -39.12 35.86 13.29
C LEU A 431 -38.73 34.48 13.84
N TYR A 432 -39.71 33.58 14.03
CA TYR A 432 -39.52 32.25 14.64
C TYR A 432 -38.42 31.37 14.03
N LEU A 433 -38.27 31.32 12.70
CA LEU A 433 -37.20 30.56 12.04
C LEU A 433 -35.82 31.08 12.46
N ARG A 434 -35.69 32.39 12.58
CA ARG A 434 -34.43 33.03 12.98
C ARG A 434 -34.10 32.79 14.45
N VAL A 435 -35.12 32.65 15.31
CA VAL A 435 -34.94 32.21 16.70
C VAL A 435 -34.33 30.81 16.74
N GLN A 436 -34.80 29.88 15.90
CA GLN A 436 -34.23 28.53 15.83
C GLN A 436 -32.78 28.56 15.35
N ASP A 437 -32.47 29.35 14.33
CA ASP A 437 -31.10 29.52 13.82
C ASP A 437 -30.16 30.07 14.91
N TYR A 438 -30.60 31.09 15.66
CA TYR A 438 -29.82 31.62 16.78
C TYR A 438 -29.64 30.61 17.92
N CYS A 439 -30.69 29.85 18.28
CA CYS A 439 -30.57 28.80 19.29
C CYS A 439 -29.55 27.73 18.89
N GLN A 440 -29.56 27.31 17.62
CA GLN A 440 -28.57 26.35 17.10
C GLN A 440 -27.15 26.91 17.14
N GLN A 441 -26.95 28.18 16.79
CA GLN A 441 -25.64 28.84 16.89
C GLN A 441 -25.15 28.95 18.33
N VAL A 442 -26.06 29.22 19.29
CA VAL A 442 -25.73 29.23 20.71
C VAL A 442 -25.29 27.85 21.18
N ASP A 443 -26.01 26.80 20.80
CA ASP A 443 -25.66 25.43 21.18
C ASP A 443 -24.29 25.04 20.64
N ALA A 444 -24.02 25.29 19.36
CA ALA A 444 -22.71 25.06 18.75
C ALA A 444 -21.59 25.86 19.45
N ALA A 445 -21.86 27.12 19.80
CA ALA A 445 -20.89 27.94 20.52
C ALA A 445 -20.59 27.41 21.93
N LEU A 446 -21.59 26.93 22.66
CA LEU A 446 -21.40 26.33 23.98
C LEU A 446 -20.58 25.03 23.90
N GLU A 447 -20.79 24.21 22.87
CA GLU A 447 -19.99 23.01 22.62
C GLU A 447 -18.52 23.36 22.35
N VAL A 448 -18.25 24.37 21.52
CA VAL A 448 -16.90 24.89 21.27
C VAL A 448 -16.24 25.36 22.55
N VAL A 449 -16.96 26.11 23.40
CA VAL A 449 -16.42 26.58 24.69
C VAL A 449 -16.14 25.41 25.63
N ALA A 450 -16.99 24.38 25.64
CA ALA A 450 -16.77 23.18 26.45
C ALA A 450 -15.53 22.40 26.00
N ALA A 451 -15.22 22.39 24.70
CA ALA A 451 -14.04 21.74 24.14
C ALA A 451 -12.72 22.45 24.45
N LEU A 452 -12.74 23.68 24.96
CA LEU A 452 -11.51 24.43 25.27
C LEU A 452 -10.70 23.79 26.40
N ASP A 453 -11.33 23.29 27.45
CA ASP A 453 -10.61 22.73 28.61
C ASP A 453 -9.69 21.55 28.25
N PRO A 454 -10.16 20.46 27.60
CA PRO A 454 -9.29 19.34 27.25
C PRO A 454 -8.17 19.73 26.27
N GLU A 455 -8.43 20.65 25.33
CA GLU A 455 -7.40 21.13 24.40
C GLU A 455 -6.29 21.90 25.13
N PHE A 456 -6.68 22.79 26.04
CA PHE A 456 -5.71 23.57 26.80
C PHE A 456 -4.95 22.72 27.82
N GLN A 457 -5.53 21.66 28.37
CA GLN A 457 -4.79 20.70 29.20
C GLN A 457 -3.63 20.05 28.43
N GLN A 458 -3.85 19.65 27.17
CA GLN A 458 -2.78 19.09 26.33
C GLN A 458 -1.73 20.16 25.96
N TYR A 459 -2.19 21.36 25.63
CA TYR A 459 -1.31 22.50 25.36
C TYR A 459 -0.42 22.80 26.57
N ASP A 460 -0.99 22.87 27.78
CA ASP A 460 -0.27 23.14 29.03
C ASP A 460 0.81 22.09 29.30
N GLN A 461 0.48 20.79 29.15
CA GLN A 461 1.45 19.71 29.30
C GLN A 461 2.64 19.86 28.35
N ARG A 462 2.40 20.26 27.10
CA ARG A 462 3.46 20.46 26.10
C ARG A 462 4.32 21.68 26.43
N VAL A 463 3.70 22.79 26.82
CA VAL A 463 4.44 24.00 27.20
C VAL A 463 5.29 23.74 28.46
N GLU A 464 4.77 23.00 29.44
CA GLU A 464 5.54 22.59 30.61
C GLU A 464 6.70 21.67 30.25
N ALA A 465 6.50 20.72 29.34
CA ALA A 465 7.57 19.84 28.85
C ALA A 465 8.68 20.63 28.13
N VAL A 466 8.31 21.60 27.29
CA VAL A 466 9.25 22.52 26.63
C VAL A 466 10.02 23.34 27.68
N ALA A 467 9.33 23.91 28.66
CA ALA A 467 9.95 24.69 29.73
C ALA A 467 10.89 23.84 30.60
N ALA A 468 10.55 22.57 30.87
CA ALA A 468 11.38 21.63 31.61
C ALA A 468 12.67 21.26 30.86
N ILE A 469 12.64 21.20 29.52
CA ILE A 469 13.83 21.02 28.69
C ILE A 469 14.68 22.30 28.71
N ALA A 470 14.07 23.47 28.52
CA ALA A 470 14.79 24.75 28.59
C ALA A 470 15.44 25.00 29.96
N ALA A 471 14.79 24.56 31.05
CA ALA A 471 15.31 24.64 32.42
C ALA A 471 16.58 23.79 32.65
N GLN A 472 16.81 22.79 31.80
CA GLN A 472 18.05 22.00 31.78
C GLN A 472 19.15 22.66 30.92
N GLU A 473 19.03 23.97 30.65
CA GLU A 473 19.95 24.79 29.86
C GLU A 473 20.01 24.48 28.35
N TYR A 474 19.15 23.59 27.83
CA TYR A 474 19.03 23.38 26.39
C TYR A 474 18.50 24.63 25.68
N ARG A 475 19.13 24.99 24.56
CA ARG A 475 18.78 26.13 23.71
C ARG A 475 18.60 25.66 22.27
N PRO A 476 17.48 24.98 21.94
CA PRO A 476 17.22 24.55 20.58
C PRO A 476 17.14 25.78 19.66
N PRO A 477 17.81 25.78 18.49
CA PRO A 477 17.97 26.99 17.66
C PRO A 477 16.65 27.52 17.08
N LEU A 478 15.63 26.66 16.92
CA LEU A 478 14.32 27.04 16.38
C LEU A 478 13.26 27.27 17.47
N LEU A 479 13.61 27.16 18.76
CA LEU A 479 12.64 27.22 19.83
C LEU A 479 11.95 28.59 19.94
N ASP A 480 12.68 29.68 19.71
CA ASP A 480 12.12 31.04 19.74
C ASP A 480 11.07 31.22 18.64
N GLN A 481 11.33 30.71 17.43
CA GLN A 481 10.39 30.75 16.32
C GLN A 481 9.14 29.90 16.62
N SER A 482 9.32 28.68 17.14
CA SER A 482 8.20 27.83 17.55
C SER A 482 7.39 28.45 18.69
N SER A 483 8.04 29.17 19.62
CA SER A 483 7.36 29.89 20.71
C SER A 483 6.52 31.06 20.20
N GLN A 484 7.05 31.85 19.26
CA GLN A 484 6.29 32.91 18.60
C GLN A 484 5.07 32.36 17.84
N ALA A 485 5.21 31.20 17.18
CA ALA A 485 4.09 30.54 16.51
C ALA A 485 3.01 30.07 17.50
N MET A 486 3.40 29.52 18.65
CA MET A 486 2.45 29.18 19.73
C MET A 486 1.71 30.41 20.24
N ASP A 487 2.43 31.51 20.50
CA ASP A 487 1.84 32.76 21.00
C ASP A 487 0.88 33.37 19.97
N ALA A 488 1.23 33.34 18.68
CA ALA A 488 0.36 33.81 17.60
C ALA A 488 -0.93 32.98 17.49
N ALA A 489 -0.82 31.65 17.54
CA ALA A 489 -1.98 30.76 17.50
C ALA A 489 -2.89 30.94 18.73
N LEU A 490 -2.31 31.09 19.92
CA LEU A 490 -3.08 31.40 21.13
C LEU A 490 -3.79 32.76 21.01
N GLY A 491 -3.10 33.76 20.48
CA GLY A 491 -3.68 35.08 20.21
C GLY A 491 -4.85 35.04 19.24
N GLN A 492 -4.79 34.18 18.22
CA GLN A 492 -5.88 33.98 17.26
C GLN A 492 -7.12 33.36 17.94
N VAL A 493 -6.94 32.30 18.75
CA VAL A 493 -8.04 31.72 19.54
C VAL A 493 -8.69 32.77 20.44
N GLN A 494 -7.87 33.57 21.14
CA GLN A 494 -8.37 34.65 22.00
C GLN A 494 -9.16 35.71 21.22
N GLN A 495 -8.69 36.08 20.03
CA GLN A 495 -9.34 37.08 19.19
C GLN A 495 -10.71 36.58 18.70
N LEU A 496 -10.79 35.36 18.19
CA LEU A 496 -12.04 34.77 17.68
C LEU A 496 -13.10 34.66 18.77
N LEU A 497 -12.71 34.20 19.97
CA LEU A 497 -13.62 34.11 21.12
C LEU A 497 -14.14 35.49 21.54
N ARG A 498 -13.29 36.53 21.57
CA ARG A 498 -13.71 37.91 21.88
C ARG A 498 -14.68 38.48 20.84
N GLN A 499 -14.54 38.07 19.58
CA GLN A 499 -15.38 38.53 18.48
C GLN A 499 -16.69 37.72 18.36
N GLY A 500 -16.83 36.61 19.10
CA GLY A 500 -17.99 35.72 19.01
C GLY A 500 -17.99 34.83 17.76
N HIS A 501 -16.84 34.64 17.10
CA HIS A 501 -16.68 33.79 15.92
C HIS A 501 -16.35 32.35 16.33
N TYR A 502 -17.31 31.68 16.98
CA TYR A 502 -17.11 30.33 17.53
C TYR A 502 -16.93 29.24 16.47
N ASP A 503 -17.50 29.45 15.28
CA ASP A 503 -17.35 28.59 14.10
C ASP A 503 -15.92 28.45 13.61
N ALA A 504 -15.10 29.50 13.74
CA ALA A 504 -13.69 29.51 13.33
C ALA A 504 -12.72 29.06 14.45
N VAL A 505 -13.19 28.91 15.69
CA VAL A 505 -12.33 28.51 16.84
C VAL A 505 -11.74 27.10 16.69
N PRO A 506 -12.45 26.07 16.20
CA PRO A 506 -11.87 24.74 15.99
C PRO A 506 -10.62 24.73 15.12
N GLU A 507 -10.59 25.52 14.04
CA GLU A 507 -9.43 25.67 13.16
C GLU A 507 -8.27 26.42 13.85
N ALA A 508 -8.59 27.44 14.66
CA ALA A 508 -7.56 28.11 15.46
C ALA A 508 -6.97 27.20 16.56
N LEU A 509 -7.78 26.31 17.15
CA LEU A 509 -7.34 25.30 18.11
C LEU A 509 -6.44 24.26 17.46
N SER A 510 -6.74 23.80 16.23
CA SER A 510 -5.87 22.89 15.50
C SER A 510 -4.51 23.53 15.20
N SER A 511 -4.49 24.82 14.85
CA SER A 511 -3.27 25.60 14.66
C SER A 511 -2.44 25.72 15.96
N LEU A 512 -3.09 25.96 17.11
CA LEU A 512 -2.44 25.98 18.42
C LEU A 512 -1.86 24.60 18.78
N ARG A 513 -2.59 23.54 18.47
CA ARG A 513 -2.17 22.16 18.69
C ARG A 513 -0.92 21.83 17.85
N GLN A 514 -0.90 22.23 16.58
CA GLN A 514 0.25 22.04 15.70
C GLN A 514 1.48 22.81 16.19
N ALA A 515 1.32 24.11 16.50
CA ALA A 515 2.42 24.94 16.98
C ALA A 515 3.04 24.42 18.28
N SER A 516 2.20 24.00 19.25
CA SER A 516 2.67 23.44 20.51
C SER A 516 3.34 22.07 20.35
N HIS A 517 2.85 21.25 19.43
CA HIS A 517 3.49 19.98 19.11
C HIS A 517 4.87 20.20 18.49
N GLN A 518 4.98 21.11 17.52
CA GLN A 518 6.24 21.44 16.88
C GLN A 518 7.28 21.94 17.88
N ALA A 519 6.91 22.86 18.78
CA ALA A 519 7.81 23.35 19.83
C ALA A 519 8.32 22.22 20.74
N HIS A 520 7.41 21.33 21.18
CA HIS A 520 7.76 20.17 21.99
C HIS A 520 8.69 19.19 21.26
N THR A 521 8.41 18.90 20.00
CA THR A 521 9.22 18.02 19.17
C THR A 521 10.61 18.60 18.93
N THR A 522 10.72 19.88 18.57
CA THR A 522 12.02 20.56 18.40
C THR A 522 12.85 20.54 19.68
N ALA A 523 12.25 20.81 20.84
CA ALA A 523 12.95 20.75 22.13
C ALA A 523 13.44 19.33 22.46
N THR A 524 12.58 18.32 22.24
CA THR A 524 12.87 16.92 22.52
C THR A 524 13.98 16.38 21.61
N GLN A 525 13.87 16.60 20.30
CA GLN A 525 14.89 16.19 19.32
C GLN A 525 16.26 16.78 19.64
N TRP A 526 16.32 18.05 20.07
CA TRP A 526 17.58 18.70 20.43
C TRP A 526 18.25 18.07 21.66
N ARG A 527 17.46 17.77 22.70
CA ARG A 527 17.93 17.04 23.89
C ARG A 527 18.40 15.63 23.53
N ASP A 528 17.63 14.92 22.72
CA ASP A 528 17.92 13.53 22.38
C ASP A 528 19.18 13.43 21.50
N LEU A 529 19.37 14.38 20.57
CA LEU A 529 20.59 14.50 19.78
C LEU A 529 21.83 14.69 20.66
N HIS A 530 21.77 15.56 21.67
CA HIS A 530 22.85 15.72 22.65
C HIS A 530 23.19 14.40 23.36
N GLN A 531 22.17 13.66 23.83
CA GLN A 531 22.37 12.38 24.52
C GLN A 531 22.96 11.29 23.62
N GLN A 532 22.52 11.24 22.36
CA GLN A 532 23.07 10.33 21.34
C GLN A 532 24.55 10.65 21.10
N ASN A 533 24.88 11.93 20.93
CA ASN A 533 26.25 12.39 20.75
C ASN A 533 27.13 12.05 21.97
N VAL A 534 26.63 12.23 23.20
CA VAL A 534 27.37 11.84 24.41
C VAL A 534 27.74 10.35 24.35
N THR A 535 26.78 9.50 24.01
CA THR A 535 26.98 8.05 23.93
C THR A 535 27.98 7.68 22.82
N ALA A 536 27.85 8.31 21.64
CA ALA A 536 28.73 8.05 20.50
C ALA A 536 30.17 8.52 20.77
N ILE A 537 30.37 9.70 21.36
CA ILE A 537 31.69 10.19 21.78
C ILE A 537 32.34 9.24 22.80
N GLN A 538 31.57 8.72 23.76
CA GLN A 538 32.07 7.71 24.69
C GLN A 538 32.48 6.41 23.97
N GLY A 539 31.71 5.97 22.99
CA GLY A 539 32.06 4.81 22.14
C GLY A 539 33.34 5.01 21.34
N LEU A 540 33.56 6.21 20.79
CA LEU A 540 34.81 6.56 20.11
C LEU A 540 36.00 6.56 21.07
N ALA A 541 35.84 7.12 22.28
CA ALA A 541 36.88 7.11 23.30
C ALA A 541 37.28 5.68 23.70
N GLN A 542 36.29 4.80 23.93
CA GLN A 542 36.53 3.38 24.22
C GLN A 542 37.25 2.66 23.07
N THR A 543 36.87 2.95 21.83
CA THR A 543 37.53 2.38 20.64
C THR A 543 38.98 2.87 20.54
N GLY A 544 39.22 4.17 20.75
CA GLY A 544 40.57 4.74 20.81
C GLY A 544 41.43 4.12 21.91
N ASP A 545 40.89 3.91 23.11
CA ASP A 545 41.60 3.25 24.21
C ASP A 545 41.92 1.78 23.89
N ARG A 546 40.97 1.05 23.27
CA ARG A 546 41.20 -0.31 22.79
C ARG A 546 42.33 -0.38 21.77
N LEU A 547 42.35 0.53 20.80
CA LEU A 547 43.41 0.59 19.79
C LEU A 547 44.76 0.99 20.39
N GLN A 548 44.78 1.85 21.41
CA GLN A 548 46.01 2.15 22.15
C GLN A 548 46.54 0.91 22.87
N GLN A 549 45.67 0.13 23.50
CA GLN A 549 46.07 -1.12 24.14
C GLN A 549 46.60 -2.13 23.12
N LEU A 550 45.95 -2.26 21.95
CA LEU A 550 46.44 -3.09 20.85
C LEU A 550 47.84 -2.66 20.39
N ASP A 551 48.06 -1.35 20.19
CA ASP A 551 49.37 -0.82 19.80
C ASP A 551 50.44 -1.14 20.85
N GLN A 552 50.14 -0.91 22.14
CA GLN A 552 51.10 -1.10 23.23
C GLN A 552 51.42 -2.57 23.53
N GLN A 553 50.43 -3.46 23.45
CA GLN A 553 50.57 -4.85 23.90
C GLN A 553 50.99 -5.78 22.77
N GLU A 554 50.44 -5.59 21.57
CA GLU A 554 50.62 -6.54 20.45
C GLU A 554 51.46 -5.92 19.33
N VAL A 555 51.08 -4.74 18.83
CA VAL A 555 51.74 -4.14 17.65
C VAL A 555 53.17 -3.74 17.99
N ALA A 556 53.42 -3.08 19.13
CA ALA A 556 54.77 -2.67 19.52
C ALA A 556 55.71 -3.87 19.68
N ALA A 557 55.21 -4.98 20.23
CA ALA A 557 55.98 -6.22 20.35
C ALA A 557 56.27 -6.83 18.96
N ALA A 558 55.25 -6.92 18.09
CA ALA A 558 55.41 -7.39 16.72
C ALA A 558 56.36 -6.49 15.91
N TRP A 559 56.23 -5.17 16.05
CA TRP A 559 57.07 -4.16 15.39
C TRP A 559 58.53 -4.28 15.82
N SER A 560 58.78 -4.42 17.13
CA SER A 560 60.13 -4.66 17.65
C SER A 560 60.70 -6.00 17.18
N ALA A 561 59.87 -7.04 17.03
CA ALA A 561 60.31 -8.33 16.52
C ALA A 561 60.63 -8.28 15.03
N LEU A 562 59.83 -7.56 14.23
CA LEU A 562 60.08 -7.31 12.81
C LEU A 562 61.44 -6.62 12.58
N HIS A 563 61.85 -5.71 13.45
CA HIS A 563 63.16 -5.03 13.36
C HIS A 563 64.37 -5.93 13.61
N GLN A 564 64.17 -7.17 14.06
CA GLN A 564 65.25 -8.16 14.16
C GLN A 564 65.62 -8.75 12.78
N TYR A 565 64.77 -8.53 11.77
CA TYR A 565 64.96 -8.97 10.40
C TYR A 565 65.58 -7.88 9.52
N ALA A 566 66.04 -8.28 8.33
CA ALA A 566 66.52 -7.35 7.33
C ALA A 566 65.42 -6.33 6.89
N PRO A 567 65.80 -5.11 6.49
CA PRO A 567 64.84 -4.01 6.23
C PRO A 567 63.75 -4.32 5.20
N ASP A 568 64.04 -5.17 4.21
CA ASP A 568 63.08 -5.56 3.18
C ASP A 568 61.83 -6.29 3.70
N ASN A 569 61.83 -6.72 4.96
CA ASN A 569 60.67 -7.34 5.60
C ASN A 569 59.71 -6.34 6.28
N TRP A 570 60.13 -5.10 6.52
CA TRP A 570 59.36 -4.15 7.36
C TRP A 570 59.45 -2.67 6.96
N GLU A 571 60.42 -2.26 6.13
CA GLU A 571 60.67 -0.85 5.81
C GLU A 571 59.42 -0.16 5.23
N ASP A 572 58.66 -0.86 4.38
CA ASP A 572 57.39 -0.43 3.76
C ASP A 572 56.30 -0.11 4.79
N LEU A 573 56.35 -0.73 5.97
CA LEU A 573 55.37 -0.55 7.05
C LEU A 573 55.70 0.63 7.96
N THR A 574 56.88 1.24 7.87
CA THR A 574 57.32 2.32 8.79
C THR A 574 56.40 3.53 8.72
N ALA A 575 56.06 3.95 7.50
CA ALA A 575 55.12 5.04 7.27
C ALA A 575 53.71 4.70 7.77
N ILE A 576 53.30 3.43 7.65
CA ILE A 576 52.00 2.92 8.08
C ILE A 576 51.89 2.96 9.61
N HIS A 577 52.89 2.45 10.33
CA HIS A 577 52.90 2.47 11.80
C HIS A 577 52.90 3.89 12.34
N THR A 578 53.75 4.77 11.79
CA THR A 578 53.84 6.17 12.20
C THR A 578 52.54 6.92 11.95
N ALA A 579 51.90 6.72 10.79
CA ALA A 579 50.61 7.34 10.47
C ALA A 579 49.50 6.86 11.40
N ALA A 580 49.41 5.56 11.69
CA ALA A 580 48.42 5.00 12.60
C ALA A 580 48.54 5.57 14.02
N GLN A 581 49.77 5.67 14.53
CA GLN A 581 50.03 6.25 15.85
C GLN A 581 49.71 7.75 15.89
N ALA A 582 50.08 8.49 14.85
CA ALA A 582 49.77 9.92 14.75
C ALA A 582 48.25 10.16 14.71
N LEU A 583 47.51 9.40 13.90
CA LEU A 583 46.05 9.47 13.83
C LEU A 583 45.40 9.16 15.18
N LEU A 584 45.81 8.07 15.84
CA LEU A 584 45.27 7.70 17.14
C LEU A 584 45.57 8.77 18.21
N HIS A 585 46.76 9.38 18.15
CA HIS A 585 47.13 10.47 19.06
C HIS A 585 46.29 11.73 18.81
N GLU A 586 46.13 12.14 17.56
CA GLU A 586 45.35 13.31 17.17
C GLU A 586 43.89 13.16 17.60
N ILE A 587 43.25 12.02 17.32
CA ILE A 587 41.85 11.77 17.68
C ILE A 587 41.67 11.86 19.20
N ARG A 588 42.60 11.32 19.99
CA ARG A 588 42.47 11.29 21.45
C ARG A 588 42.80 12.62 22.12
N THR A 589 43.71 13.41 21.54
CA THR A 589 44.19 14.66 22.17
C THR A 589 43.53 15.91 21.61
N GLN A 590 42.94 15.85 20.41
CA GLN A 590 42.34 16.99 19.73
C GLN A 590 40.86 16.73 19.41
N ASP A 591 40.55 15.73 18.58
CA ASP A 591 39.19 15.53 18.06
C ASP A 591 38.19 15.23 19.19
N LEU A 592 38.47 14.23 20.04
CA LEU A 592 37.55 13.84 21.11
C LEU A 592 37.29 14.97 22.12
N PRO A 593 38.30 15.67 22.67
CA PRO A 593 38.07 16.85 23.50
C PRO A 593 37.27 17.95 22.80
N GLN A 594 37.53 18.20 21.51
CA GLN A 594 36.79 19.20 20.74
C GLN A 594 35.32 18.79 20.58
N LEU A 595 35.03 17.53 20.25
CA LEU A 595 33.67 17.01 20.16
C LEU A 595 32.94 17.10 21.50
N GLN A 596 33.62 16.78 22.61
CA GLN A 596 33.06 16.94 23.96
C GLN A 596 32.72 18.40 24.28
N GLN A 597 33.62 19.33 23.94
CA GLN A 597 33.38 20.76 24.14
C GLN A 597 32.20 21.26 23.30
N GLN A 598 32.17 20.89 22.02
CA GLN A 598 31.10 21.27 21.09
C GLN A 598 29.75 20.65 21.49
N ASN A 599 29.75 19.44 22.03
CA ASN A 599 28.56 18.76 22.53
C ASN A 599 28.16 19.18 23.95
N SER A 600 28.84 20.15 24.57
CA SER A 600 28.45 20.63 25.90
C SER A 600 27.19 21.51 25.84
N LEU A 601 26.46 21.61 26.96
CA LEU A 601 25.33 22.54 27.10
C LEU A 601 25.75 24.02 27.00
N ALA A 602 27.05 24.34 27.11
CA ALA A 602 27.55 25.69 26.93
C ALA A 602 27.68 26.10 25.45
N VAL A 603 28.04 25.16 24.56
CA VAL A 603 28.29 25.42 23.13
C VAL A 603 27.14 24.95 22.24
N GLN A 604 26.57 23.78 22.54
CA GLN A 604 25.42 23.19 21.85
C GLN A 604 25.57 23.08 20.32
N ALA A 605 26.76 22.78 19.82
CA ALA A 605 26.98 22.56 18.38
C ALA A 605 26.65 21.11 17.96
N PHE A 606 25.52 20.57 18.42
CA PHE A 606 25.22 19.13 18.36
C PHE A 606 25.18 18.56 16.93
N GLN A 607 24.67 19.30 15.96
CA GLN A 607 24.66 18.87 14.55
C GLN A 607 26.07 18.80 13.95
N ALA A 608 26.96 19.74 14.31
CA ALA A 608 28.35 19.70 13.87
C ALA A 608 29.11 18.52 14.49
N VAL A 609 28.75 18.15 15.72
CA VAL A 609 29.31 17.00 16.43
C VAL A 609 29.00 15.68 15.73
N GLU A 610 27.79 15.49 15.17
CA GLU A 610 27.45 14.27 14.41
C GLU A 610 28.44 14.01 13.27
N ALA A 611 28.71 15.03 12.46
CA ALA A 611 29.67 14.92 11.35
C ALA A 611 31.09 14.59 11.86
N GLY A 612 31.50 15.21 12.97
CA GLY A 612 32.80 14.95 13.58
C GLY A 612 32.92 13.56 14.20
N ILE A 613 31.83 12.99 14.74
CA ILE A 613 31.76 11.61 15.22
C ILE A 613 32.01 10.64 14.07
N VAL A 614 31.31 10.81 12.95
CA VAL A 614 31.46 9.95 11.76
C VAL A 614 32.89 10.01 11.21
N ALA A 615 33.44 11.22 11.08
CA ALA A 615 34.82 11.40 10.63
C ALA A 615 35.83 10.71 11.57
N SER A 616 35.67 10.90 12.88
CA SER A 616 36.56 10.27 13.88
C SER A 616 36.45 8.74 13.87
N ALA A 617 35.24 8.18 13.68
CA ALA A 617 35.01 6.75 13.58
C ALA A 617 35.79 6.13 12.39
N GLN A 618 35.67 6.75 11.20
CA GLN A 618 36.37 6.29 9.99
C GLN A 618 37.89 6.36 10.15
N ARG A 619 38.40 7.41 10.81
CA ARG A 619 39.83 7.54 11.09
C ARG A 619 40.33 6.48 12.07
N LEU A 620 39.55 6.12 13.09
CA LEU A 620 39.88 5.03 14.01
C LEU A 620 39.88 3.66 13.30
N GLU A 621 38.92 3.42 12.41
CA GLU A 621 38.88 2.20 11.60
C GLU A 621 40.10 2.08 10.68
N ALA A 622 40.52 3.19 10.06
CA ALA A 622 41.74 3.24 9.27
C ALA A 622 43.00 2.92 10.11
N ALA A 623 43.11 3.49 11.33
CA ALA A 623 44.21 3.19 12.24
C ALA A 623 44.22 1.70 12.65
N GLU A 624 43.06 1.11 12.93
CA GLU A 624 42.93 -0.32 13.23
C GLU A 624 43.41 -1.20 12.08
N ALA A 625 42.98 -0.89 10.85
CA ALA A 625 43.42 -1.62 9.66
C ALA A 625 44.94 -1.54 9.46
N GLN A 626 45.54 -0.38 9.70
CA GLN A 626 46.99 -0.18 9.62
C GLN A 626 47.75 -0.98 10.69
N PHE A 627 47.27 -1.02 11.93
CA PHE A 627 47.85 -1.86 12.98
C PHE A 627 47.76 -3.35 12.65
N ARG A 628 46.63 -3.81 12.09
CA ARG A 628 46.46 -5.20 11.68
C ARG A 628 47.45 -5.61 10.58
N GLN A 629 47.75 -4.73 9.62
CA GLN A 629 48.76 -5.03 8.59
C GLN A 629 50.14 -5.35 9.18
N ILE A 630 50.52 -4.71 10.28
CA ILE A 630 51.80 -4.97 10.97
C ILE A 630 51.76 -6.35 11.65
N LEU A 631 50.66 -6.66 12.35
CA LEU A 631 50.46 -7.96 12.99
C LEU A 631 50.44 -9.10 11.96
N ASP A 632 49.77 -8.90 10.84
CA ASP A 632 49.70 -9.86 9.74
C ASP A 632 51.08 -10.10 9.11
N ARG A 633 51.87 -9.03 8.90
CA ARG A 633 53.26 -9.17 8.41
C ARG A 633 54.10 -9.98 9.38
N TRP A 634 53.97 -9.72 10.68
CA TRP A 634 54.69 -10.48 11.70
C TRP A 634 54.32 -11.96 11.68
N GLN A 635 53.03 -12.29 11.63
CA GLN A 635 52.56 -13.67 11.55
C GLN A 635 53.02 -14.37 10.27
N LEU A 636 53.05 -13.65 9.14
CA LEU A 636 53.54 -14.17 7.86
C LEU A 636 55.01 -14.61 7.98
N LEU A 637 55.87 -13.78 8.57
CA LEU A 637 57.28 -14.12 8.78
C LEU A 637 57.46 -15.33 9.70
N GLN A 638 56.74 -15.38 10.83
CA GLN A 638 56.81 -16.52 11.74
C GLN A 638 56.44 -17.84 11.06
N ARG A 639 55.40 -17.83 10.22
CA ARG A 639 55.01 -19.02 9.44
C ARG A 639 56.06 -19.38 8.41
N ALA A 640 56.59 -18.38 7.70
CA ALA A 640 57.63 -18.56 6.70
C ALA A 640 58.88 -19.20 7.30
N GLU A 641 59.37 -18.73 8.44
CA GLU A 641 60.55 -19.31 9.11
C GLU A 641 60.38 -20.79 9.47
N VAL A 642 59.23 -21.15 10.05
CA VAL A 642 58.98 -22.53 10.47
C VAL A 642 58.88 -23.48 9.27
N GLY A 643 58.35 -23.00 8.14
CA GLY A 643 58.13 -23.79 6.92
C GLY A 643 59.33 -23.84 5.98
N PHE A 644 60.19 -22.81 5.97
CA PHE A 644 61.14 -22.54 4.90
C PHE A 644 62.06 -23.72 4.57
N HIS A 645 62.79 -24.25 5.56
CA HIS A 645 63.73 -25.35 5.31
C HIS A 645 63.04 -26.63 4.84
N ARG A 646 61.84 -26.91 5.35
CA ARG A 646 61.06 -28.08 4.95
C ARG A 646 60.64 -27.97 3.49
N GLU A 647 60.14 -26.80 3.10
CA GLU A 647 59.68 -26.54 1.74
C GLU A 647 60.84 -26.48 0.75
N LEU A 648 61.95 -25.84 1.13
CA LEU A 648 63.17 -25.82 0.32
C LEU A 648 63.72 -27.25 0.10
N GLY A 649 63.73 -28.09 1.14
CA GLY A 649 64.14 -29.50 1.02
C GLY A 649 63.21 -30.31 0.10
N LYS A 650 61.90 -30.02 0.07
CA LYS A 650 60.98 -30.61 -0.92
C LYS A 650 61.34 -30.17 -2.34
N ILE A 651 61.64 -28.89 -2.54
CA ILE A 651 62.03 -28.36 -3.86
C ILE A 651 63.32 -29.03 -4.33
N GLU A 652 64.32 -29.21 -3.48
CA GLU A 652 65.55 -29.93 -3.83
C GLU A 652 65.30 -31.40 -4.18
N ALA A 653 64.39 -32.07 -3.47
CA ALA A 653 63.96 -33.42 -3.82
C ALA A 653 63.26 -33.45 -5.19
N HIS A 654 62.39 -32.47 -5.47
CA HIS A 654 61.71 -32.31 -6.77
C HIS A 654 62.71 -32.00 -7.90
N MET A 655 63.71 -31.16 -7.64
CA MET A 655 64.82 -30.89 -8.57
C MET A 655 65.57 -32.17 -8.92
N PHE A 656 65.92 -32.98 -7.92
CA PHE A 656 66.62 -34.25 -8.13
C PHE A 656 65.77 -35.22 -8.97
N GLN A 657 64.49 -35.41 -8.60
CA GLN A 657 63.56 -36.26 -9.36
C GLN A 657 63.39 -35.79 -10.81
N THR A 658 63.26 -34.47 -11.02
CA THR A 658 63.14 -33.89 -12.36
C THR A 658 64.45 -34.08 -13.14
N ALA A 659 65.61 -33.91 -12.52
CA ALA A 659 66.92 -34.12 -13.15
C ALA A 659 67.15 -35.59 -13.59
N GLU A 660 66.63 -36.58 -12.86
CA GLU A 660 66.67 -37.99 -13.30
C GLU A 660 65.88 -38.22 -14.60
N LEU A 661 64.82 -37.45 -14.82
CA LEU A 661 63.95 -37.55 -16.00
C LEU A 661 64.45 -36.71 -17.19
N VAL A 662 65.13 -35.60 -16.92
CA VAL A 662 65.65 -34.68 -17.92
C VAL A 662 67.09 -35.07 -18.31
N GLN A 663 67.25 -35.79 -19.43
CA GLN A 663 68.59 -36.11 -19.96
C GLN A 663 69.33 -34.84 -20.43
N PRO A 664 70.67 -34.77 -20.27
CA PRO A 664 71.44 -33.61 -20.71
C PRO A 664 71.34 -33.42 -22.23
N LYS A 665 70.98 -32.20 -22.66
CA LYS A 665 70.93 -31.84 -24.09
C LYS A 665 72.35 -31.87 -24.67
N ARG A 666 72.56 -32.62 -25.76
CA ARG A 666 73.81 -32.59 -26.54
C ARG A 666 73.77 -31.44 -27.55
N THR A 667 74.60 -30.43 -27.36
CA THR A 667 74.75 -29.31 -28.30
C THR A 667 75.97 -29.53 -29.21
N GLY A 668 75.74 -29.83 -30.49
CA GLY A 668 76.77 -29.99 -31.53
C GLY A 668 77.34 -31.41 -31.73
N LEU A 669 78.09 -31.60 -32.83
CA LEU A 669 78.63 -32.90 -33.30
C LEU A 669 79.67 -33.55 -32.35
N MET A 670 80.22 -32.79 -31.40
CA MET A 670 81.13 -33.24 -30.32
C MET A 670 80.74 -32.56 -28.98
N GLY A 671 79.44 -32.40 -28.73
CA GLY A 671 78.94 -31.59 -27.60
C GLY A 671 79.26 -32.17 -26.22
N ARG A 672 79.82 -31.34 -25.33
CA ARG A 672 79.81 -31.58 -23.88
C ARG A 672 78.35 -31.60 -23.42
N GLN A 673 78.00 -32.53 -22.53
CA GLN A 673 76.69 -32.56 -21.88
C GLN A 673 76.51 -31.26 -21.08
N GLN A 674 75.46 -30.50 -21.37
CA GLN A 674 75.06 -29.37 -20.53
C GLN A 674 73.79 -29.72 -19.75
N PRO A 675 73.74 -29.43 -18.43
CA PRO A 675 72.51 -29.53 -17.65
C PRO A 675 71.41 -28.63 -18.23
N ASP A 676 70.14 -28.97 -17.98
CA ASP A 676 69.03 -28.09 -18.39
C ASP A 676 69.15 -26.71 -17.73
N SER A 677 69.10 -25.65 -18.54
CA SER A 677 69.28 -24.27 -18.06
C SER A 677 68.26 -23.87 -17.01
N ARG A 678 67.03 -24.43 -17.05
CA ARG A 678 66.00 -24.12 -16.03
C ARG A 678 66.31 -24.77 -14.68
N LEU A 679 66.88 -25.98 -14.68
CA LEU A 679 67.33 -26.62 -13.44
C LEU A 679 68.58 -25.94 -12.87
N GLN A 680 69.46 -25.38 -13.71
CA GLN A 680 70.56 -24.53 -13.27
C GLN A 680 70.07 -23.22 -12.66
N SER A 681 69.09 -22.57 -13.28
CA SER A 681 68.43 -21.39 -12.71
C SER A 681 67.76 -21.74 -11.38
N ALA A 682 67.03 -22.85 -11.29
CA ALA A 682 66.42 -23.31 -10.05
C ALA A 682 67.46 -23.53 -8.94
N GLN A 683 68.62 -24.12 -9.25
CA GLN A 683 69.71 -24.28 -8.27
C GLN A 683 70.25 -22.93 -7.80
N THR A 684 70.44 -21.99 -8.72
CA THR A 684 70.89 -20.63 -8.39
C THR A 684 69.88 -19.95 -7.46
N GLU A 685 68.58 -20.13 -7.71
CA GLU A 685 67.50 -19.59 -6.87
C GLU A 685 67.40 -20.29 -5.51
N VAL A 686 67.65 -21.60 -5.40
CA VAL A 686 67.75 -22.31 -4.11
C VAL A 686 68.92 -21.77 -3.29
N ASP A 687 70.08 -21.57 -3.92
CA ASP A 687 71.26 -21.04 -3.25
C ASP A 687 71.06 -19.57 -2.84
N ALA A 688 70.40 -18.77 -3.69
CA ALA A 688 69.97 -17.42 -3.35
C ALA A 688 68.96 -17.41 -2.19
N ALA A 689 67.97 -18.32 -2.20
CA ALA A 689 66.99 -18.45 -1.12
C ALA A 689 67.67 -18.77 0.22
N ARG A 690 68.65 -19.68 0.24
CA ARG A 690 69.46 -19.96 1.44
C ARG A 690 70.24 -18.74 1.89
N HIS A 691 70.88 -18.05 0.95
CA HIS A 691 71.67 -16.87 1.25
C HIS A 691 70.81 -15.76 1.86
N TYR A 692 69.65 -15.44 1.25
CA TYR A 692 68.72 -14.46 1.77
C TYR A 692 68.15 -14.86 3.13
N PHE A 693 67.83 -16.14 3.34
CA PHE A 693 67.33 -16.62 4.63
C PHE A 693 68.39 -16.47 5.73
N GLN A 694 69.64 -16.82 5.44
CA GLN A 694 70.77 -16.63 6.38
C GLN A 694 71.06 -15.15 6.67
N ALA A 695 70.81 -14.27 5.71
CA ALA A 695 70.92 -12.82 5.86
C ALA A 695 69.73 -12.18 6.58
N GLY A 696 68.69 -12.95 6.95
CA GLY A 696 67.48 -12.44 7.61
C GLY A 696 66.46 -11.78 6.67
N SER A 697 66.65 -11.86 5.35
CA SER A 697 65.70 -11.40 4.32
C SER A 697 64.70 -12.49 3.97
N VAL A 698 63.82 -12.84 4.92
CA VAL A 698 62.91 -13.99 4.83
C VAL A 698 61.92 -13.88 3.66
N LEU A 699 61.33 -12.72 3.40
CA LEU A 699 60.40 -12.57 2.27
C LEU A 699 61.10 -12.77 0.92
N ARG A 700 62.31 -12.23 0.75
CA ARG A 700 63.11 -12.49 -0.46
C ARG A 700 63.53 -13.94 -0.55
N ALA A 701 63.83 -14.59 0.57
CA ALA A 701 64.12 -16.02 0.59
C ALA A 701 62.92 -16.85 0.12
N CYS A 702 61.70 -16.54 0.59
CA CYS A 702 60.48 -17.19 0.13
C CYS A 702 60.19 -16.91 -1.35
N ALA A 703 60.41 -15.69 -1.82
CA ALA A 703 60.26 -15.35 -3.24
C ALA A 703 61.25 -16.14 -4.13
N ALA A 704 62.52 -16.24 -3.73
CA ALA A 704 63.53 -17.03 -4.43
C ALA A 704 63.22 -18.54 -4.37
N ARG A 705 62.74 -19.04 -3.23
CA ARG A 705 62.24 -20.42 -3.06
C ARG A 705 61.12 -20.72 -4.07
N ASP A 706 60.12 -19.86 -4.15
CA ASP A 706 58.98 -20.05 -5.06
C ASP A 706 59.42 -19.96 -6.52
N GLN A 707 60.33 -19.04 -6.84
CA GLN A 707 60.93 -18.92 -8.16
C GLN A 707 61.74 -20.16 -8.56
N ALA A 708 62.45 -20.78 -7.62
CA ALA A 708 63.12 -22.05 -7.83
C ALA A 708 62.10 -23.15 -8.17
N LEU A 709 61.02 -23.28 -7.40
CA LEU A 709 59.99 -24.27 -7.65
C LEU A 709 59.29 -24.06 -9.00
N ARG A 710 58.97 -22.82 -9.38
CA ARG A 710 58.45 -22.51 -10.72
C ARG A 710 59.39 -22.99 -11.83
N SER A 711 60.69 -22.73 -11.68
CA SER A 711 61.69 -23.17 -12.66
C SER A 711 61.74 -24.70 -12.78
N VAL A 712 61.58 -25.42 -11.66
CA VAL A 712 61.50 -26.90 -11.63
C VAL A 712 60.24 -27.41 -12.29
N ILE A 713 59.09 -26.84 -11.95
CA ILE A 713 57.77 -27.18 -12.52
C ILE A 713 57.80 -27.02 -14.04
N LEU A 714 58.31 -25.89 -14.53
CA LEU A 714 58.41 -25.63 -15.97
C LEU A 714 59.38 -26.59 -16.67
N ALA A 715 60.51 -26.95 -16.04
CA ALA A 715 61.41 -27.96 -16.60
C ALA A 715 60.75 -29.35 -16.64
N TYR A 716 59.98 -29.69 -15.60
CA TYR A 716 59.30 -30.97 -15.52
C TYR A 716 58.14 -31.05 -16.54
N ALA A 717 57.31 -30.02 -16.63
CA ALA A 717 56.21 -29.91 -17.59
C ALA A 717 56.70 -30.09 -19.03
N ASP A 718 57.77 -29.38 -19.45
CA ASP A 718 58.37 -29.53 -20.78
C ASP A 718 58.77 -30.99 -21.05
N LYS A 719 59.36 -31.67 -20.06
CA LYS A 719 59.81 -33.06 -20.23
C LYS A 719 58.64 -34.04 -20.32
N VAL A 720 57.62 -33.84 -19.50
CA VAL A 720 56.39 -34.64 -19.53
C VAL A 720 55.65 -34.40 -20.85
N GLN A 721 55.67 -33.19 -21.38
CA GLN A 721 55.13 -32.88 -22.70
C GLN A 721 55.92 -33.57 -23.83
N GLU A 722 57.25 -33.64 -23.74
CA GLU A 722 58.09 -34.42 -24.68
C GLU A 722 57.77 -35.93 -24.63
N GLN A 723 57.60 -36.50 -23.43
CA GLN A 723 57.09 -37.87 -23.26
C GLN A 723 55.72 -38.01 -23.92
N GLY A 724 54.84 -37.02 -23.69
CA GLY A 724 53.53 -36.89 -24.31
C GLY A 724 53.60 -36.96 -25.84
N MET A 725 54.50 -36.23 -26.49
CA MET A 725 54.69 -36.29 -27.94
C MET A 725 55.12 -37.68 -28.43
N THR A 726 55.94 -38.39 -27.65
CA THR A 726 56.35 -39.77 -27.96
C THR A 726 55.15 -40.71 -27.86
N VAL A 727 54.36 -40.63 -26.78
CA VAL A 727 53.13 -41.41 -26.62
C VAL A 727 52.10 -41.05 -27.69
N HIS A 728 52.00 -39.78 -28.06
CA HIS A 728 51.12 -39.31 -29.13
C HIS A 728 51.44 -40.01 -30.44
N SER A 729 52.72 -40.14 -30.81
CA SER A 729 53.12 -40.89 -32.01
C SER A 729 52.65 -42.35 -31.99
N LEU A 730 52.64 -43.00 -30.82
CA LEU A 730 52.11 -44.35 -30.66
C LEU A 730 50.58 -44.39 -30.72
N THR A 731 49.89 -43.34 -30.26
CA THR A 731 48.43 -43.25 -30.36
C THR A 731 47.95 -43.07 -31.80
N LEU A 732 48.79 -42.49 -32.68
CA LEU A 732 48.50 -42.31 -34.10
C LEU A 732 48.62 -43.62 -34.91
N ASP A 733 49.23 -44.66 -34.36
CA ASP A 733 49.25 -45.99 -34.96
C ASP A 733 47.80 -46.54 -35.11
N HIS A 734 47.50 -47.13 -36.27
CA HIS A 734 46.18 -47.68 -36.57
C HIS A 734 45.79 -48.84 -35.63
N HIS A 735 46.78 -49.53 -35.06
CA HIS A 735 46.59 -50.63 -34.12
C HIS A 735 46.56 -50.21 -32.64
N ALA A 736 46.72 -48.92 -32.32
CA ALA A 736 46.57 -48.41 -30.97
C ALA A 736 45.11 -48.53 -30.48
N SER A 737 44.91 -49.02 -29.25
CA SER A 737 43.58 -49.20 -28.67
C SER A 737 42.94 -47.88 -28.24
N GLN A 738 41.61 -47.74 -28.38
CA GLN A 738 40.88 -46.55 -27.90
C GLN A 738 41.13 -46.20 -26.41
N PRO A 739 41.22 -47.18 -25.48
CA PRO A 739 41.59 -46.89 -24.09
C PRO A 739 42.97 -46.24 -23.91
N GLY A 740 43.93 -46.51 -24.81
CA GLY A 740 45.23 -45.85 -24.79
C GLY A 740 45.14 -44.39 -25.24
N ARG A 741 44.28 -44.08 -26.22
CA ARG A 741 44.05 -42.71 -26.72
C ARG A 741 43.35 -41.83 -25.68
N SER A 742 42.32 -42.34 -25.00
CA SER A 742 41.62 -41.60 -23.96
C SER A 742 42.49 -41.35 -22.73
N ALA A 743 43.28 -42.36 -22.32
CA ALA A 743 44.25 -42.19 -21.23
C ALA A 743 45.32 -41.13 -21.56
N PHE A 744 45.78 -41.07 -22.81
CA PHE A 744 46.70 -40.02 -23.27
C PHE A 744 46.06 -38.62 -23.20
N GLN A 745 44.84 -38.43 -23.70
CA GLN A 745 44.16 -37.14 -23.68
C GLN A 745 43.92 -36.61 -22.25
N ALA A 746 43.50 -37.50 -21.34
CA ALA A 746 43.33 -37.15 -19.93
C ALA A 746 44.65 -36.74 -19.28
N ALA A 747 45.76 -37.41 -19.61
CA ALA A 747 47.07 -37.11 -19.05
C ALA A 747 47.66 -35.78 -19.55
N ILE A 748 47.48 -35.44 -20.83
CA ILE A 748 47.94 -34.15 -21.37
C ILE A 748 47.18 -32.96 -20.77
N ALA A 749 45.88 -33.13 -20.48
CA ALA A 749 45.07 -32.07 -19.87
C ALA A 749 45.50 -31.70 -18.44
N LEU A 750 46.33 -32.53 -17.79
CA LEU A 750 46.87 -32.28 -16.46
C LEU A 750 48.19 -31.50 -16.47
N ILE A 751 48.78 -31.23 -17.64
CA ILE A 751 50.03 -30.46 -17.75
C ILE A 751 49.65 -28.97 -17.73
N PRO A 752 50.02 -28.20 -16.69
CA PRO A 752 49.69 -26.80 -16.59
C PRO A 752 50.43 -25.98 -17.64
N ASP A 753 49.83 -24.88 -18.10
CA ASP A 753 50.52 -23.94 -18.97
C ASP A 753 51.47 -23.01 -18.18
N SER A 754 52.33 -22.27 -18.88
CA SER A 754 53.30 -21.39 -18.22
C SER A 754 52.65 -20.26 -17.42
N THR A 755 51.46 -19.81 -17.82
CA THR A 755 50.74 -18.71 -17.17
C THR A 755 50.19 -19.15 -15.82
N GLU A 756 49.65 -20.36 -15.75
CA GLU A 756 49.15 -20.99 -14.52
C GLU A 756 50.27 -21.16 -13.48
N VAL A 757 51.48 -21.51 -13.94
CA VAL A 757 52.66 -21.64 -13.06
C VAL A 757 53.17 -20.29 -12.58
N ASP A 758 53.18 -19.27 -13.44
CA ASP A 758 53.65 -17.92 -13.09
C ASP A 758 52.73 -17.22 -12.08
N GLN A 759 51.43 -17.49 -12.11
CA GLN A 759 50.44 -16.92 -11.18
C GLN A 759 50.32 -17.68 -9.86
N ALA A 760 50.75 -18.94 -9.80
CA ALA A 760 50.69 -19.74 -8.59
C ALA A 760 51.71 -19.30 -7.53
N THR A 761 51.31 -19.32 -6.25
CA THR A 761 52.16 -18.98 -5.10
C THR A 761 52.07 -20.06 -4.01
N ASP A 762 53.10 -20.16 -3.17
CA ASP A 762 53.15 -21.05 -2.00
C ASP A 762 52.69 -22.49 -2.29
N GLN A 763 51.62 -22.94 -1.63
CA GLN A 763 51.12 -24.32 -1.68
C GLN A 763 50.60 -24.73 -3.06
N THR A 764 50.07 -23.77 -3.83
CA THR A 764 49.56 -24.04 -5.17
C THR A 764 50.69 -24.49 -6.09
N LEU A 765 51.91 -23.96 -5.93
CA LEU A 765 53.07 -24.43 -6.70
C LEU A 765 53.40 -25.89 -6.41
N PHE A 766 53.36 -26.31 -5.14
CA PHE A 766 53.60 -27.72 -4.78
C PHE A 766 52.53 -28.65 -5.36
N GLN A 767 51.27 -28.22 -5.38
CA GLN A 767 50.17 -28.99 -5.99
C GLN A 767 50.32 -29.12 -7.51
N LEU A 768 50.78 -28.07 -8.18
CA LEU A 768 51.07 -28.11 -9.63
C LEU A 768 52.17 -29.13 -9.96
N TYR A 769 53.22 -29.20 -9.15
CA TYR A 769 54.26 -30.23 -9.31
C TYR A 769 53.70 -31.64 -9.16
N ASP A 770 52.88 -31.89 -8.12
CA ASP A 770 52.24 -33.19 -7.90
C ASP A 770 51.29 -33.56 -9.07
N THR A 771 50.59 -32.58 -9.64
CA THR A 771 49.70 -32.76 -10.79
C THR A 771 50.49 -33.16 -12.05
N ILE A 772 51.64 -32.54 -12.30
CA ILE A 772 52.53 -32.94 -13.41
C ILE A 772 53.09 -34.35 -13.19
N SER A 773 53.43 -34.70 -11.95
CA SER A 773 53.86 -36.07 -11.60
C SER A 773 52.78 -37.09 -11.93
N GLN A 774 51.51 -36.80 -11.60
CA GLN A 774 50.37 -37.62 -11.99
C GLN A 774 50.23 -37.72 -13.52
N ALA A 775 50.35 -36.60 -14.23
CA ALA A 775 50.32 -36.57 -15.70
C ALA A 775 51.40 -37.49 -16.31
N SER A 776 52.62 -37.46 -15.78
CA SER A 776 53.73 -38.32 -16.24
C SER A 776 53.42 -39.81 -16.04
N GLN A 777 52.89 -40.19 -14.86
CA GLN A 777 52.52 -41.58 -14.57
C GLN A 777 51.39 -42.07 -15.50
N ASP A 778 50.40 -41.23 -15.77
CA ASP A 778 49.30 -41.54 -16.66
C ASP A 778 49.75 -41.65 -18.12
N LEU A 779 50.70 -40.82 -18.56
CA LEU A 779 51.34 -40.96 -19.88
C LEU A 779 52.11 -42.29 -20.00
N GLN A 780 52.88 -42.70 -19.00
CA GLN A 780 53.56 -44.00 -19.00
C GLN A 780 52.58 -45.18 -19.02
N ARG A 781 51.42 -45.03 -18.37
CA ARG A 781 50.34 -46.02 -18.43
C ARG A 781 49.72 -46.07 -19.83
N ALA A 782 49.41 -44.92 -20.41
CA ALA A 782 48.89 -44.82 -21.78
C ALA A 782 49.86 -45.45 -22.78
N GLU A 783 51.16 -45.18 -22.63
CA GLU A 783 52.22 -45.77 -23.45
C GLU A 783 52.21 -47.31 -23.40
N ARG A 784 52.16 -47.89 -22.19
CA ARG A 784 52.11 -49.36 -22.01
C ARG A 784 50.87 -49.97 -22.65
N ILE A 785 49.72 -49.30 -22.52
CA ILE A 785 48.46 -49.74 -23.16
C ILE A 785 48.61 -49.71 -24.69
N CYS A 786 49.13 -48.63 -25.26
CA CYS A 786 49.37 -48.51 -26.70
C CYS A 786 50.39 -49.54 -27.21
N ARG A 787 51.55 -49.68 -26.57
CA ARG A 787 52.59 -50.65 -26.97
C ARG A 787 52.11 -52.10 -26.87
N SER A 788 51.35 -52.45 -25.83
CA SER A 788 50.79 -53.81 -25.70
C SER A 788 49.74 -54.11 -26.76
N ALA A 789 48.87 -53.15 -27.09
CA ALA A 789 47.89 -53.28 -28.17
C ALA A 789 48.57 -53.48 -29.54
N ILE A 790 49.56 -52.65 -29.85
CA ILE A 790 50.35 -52.73 -31.09
C ILE A 790 51.12 -54.06 -31.16
N SER A 791 51.82 -54.47 -30.09
CA SER A 791 52.55 -55.74 -30.05
C SER A 791 51.63 -56.96 -30.20
N ASN A 792 50.43 -56.93 -29.62
CA ASN A 792 49.47 -58.03 -29.75
C ASN A 792 48.89 -58.11 -31.17
N ALA A 793 48.67 -56.98 -31.83
CA ALA A 793 48.28 -56.95 -33.24
C ALA A 793 49.37 -57.56 -34.14
N HIS A 794 50.64 -57.22 -33.91
CA HIS A 794 51.76 -57.80 -34.67
C HIS A 794 52.01 -59.28 -34.38
N LYS A 795 51.80 -59.76 -33.14
CA LYS A 795 51.88 -61.20 -32.80
C LYS A 795 50.70 -61.99 -33.37
N GLY A 796 49.52 -61.39 -33.49
CA GLY A 796 48.37 -61.98 -34.17
C GLY A 796 48.56 -62.12 -35.68
N GLY A 797 49.32 -61.22 -36.31
CA GLY A 797 49.62 -61.24 -37.75
C GLY A 797 50.54 -62.38 -38.21
N TYR A 798 51.31 -63.00 -37.32
CA TYR A 798 52.14 -64.18 -37.65
C TYR A 798 51.43 -65.53 -37.48
N SER A 799 50.15 -65.55 -37.05
CA SER A 799 49.36 -66.79 -36.87
C SER A 799 48.31 -67.03 -37.96
N SER A 800 48.28 -66.24 -39.03
CA SER A 800 47.29 -66.36 -40.11
C SER A 800 47.92 -66.58 -41.48
N HIS A 801 48.82 -67.55 -41.62
CA HIS A 801 49.08 -68.27 -42.89
C HIS A 801 49.90 -69.56 -42.66
N ASN A 802 49.22 -70.67 -42.39
CA ASN A 802 49.37 -72.01 -43.02
C ASN A 802 48.86 -73.17 -42.13
N THR A 803 47.80 -73.84 -42.61
CA THR A 803 47.57 -75.32 -42.77
C THR A 803 48.02 -76.31 -41.65
N PHE A 804 47.39 -77.45 -41.31
CA PHE A 804 46.12 -78.17 -41.56
C PHE A 804 46.11 -79.41 -40.60
N ARG A 805 44.93 -79.82 -40.09
CA ARG A 805 44.45 -81.15 -39.61
C ARG A 805 45.31 -82.15 -38.80
N SER A 806 44.72 -82.72 -37.74
CA SER A 806 44.31 -84.17 -37.59
C SER A 806 43.60 -84.45 -36.24
N THR A 807 42.26 -84.63 -36.20
CA THR A 807 41.50 -85.87 -35.89
C THR A 807 41.83 -86.66 -34.60
N SER A 808 40.93 -86.65 -33.61
CA SER A 808 40.16 -87.85 -33.13
C SER A 808 39.19 -87.54 -31.97
N SER A 809 37.91 -87.85 -32.22
CA SER A 809 36.81 -88.31 -31.32
C SER A 809 36.96 -88.23 -29.79
N THR A 810 35.96 -87.71 -29.03
CA THR A 810 34.70 -88.43 -28.76
C THR A 810 33.59 -87.53 -28.16
N SER A 811 32.43 -87.61 -28.80
CA SER A 811 31.03 -87.60 -28.31
C SER A 811 30.70 -87.25 -26.85
N ARG A 812 29.79 -86.28 -26.63
CA ARG A 812 28.38 -86.54 -26.22
C ARG A 812 27.58 -85.25 -26.01
N SER A 813 26.28 -85.43 -26.23
CA SER A 813 25.28 -84.44 -26.56
C SER A 813 24.45 -83.96 -25.35
N SER A 814 24.02 -82.70 -25.46
CA SER A 814 22.67 -82.16 -25.19
C SER A 814 22.06 -82.09 -23.78
N SER A 815 21.46 -80.90 -23.55
CA SER A 815 20.25 -80.57 -22.75
C SER A 815 20.44 -80.45 -21.23
N SER A 816 19.76 -79.59 -20.46
CA SER A 816 18.88 -78.43 -20.65
C SER A 816 18.51 -77.90 -19.24
N ARG A 817 17.87 -76.73 -19.16
CA ARG A 817 17.01 -76.19 -18.07
C ARG A 817 17.62 -75.38 -16.91
N SER A 818 17.36 -74.07 -17.00
CA SER A 818 16.45 -73.25 -16.19
C SER A 818 16.33 -73.43 -14.65
N SER A 819 16.30 -72.25 -14.01
CA SER A 819 15.46 -71.79 -12.88
C SER A 819 15.99 -71.82 -11.43
N SER A 820 16.19 -70.60 -10.92
CA SER A 820 15.56 -70.01 -9.71
C SER A 820 15.88 -70.51 -8.28
N SER A 821 16.20 -69.50 -7.48
CA SER A 821 15.66 -69.17 -6.14
C SER A 821 16.37 -69.63 -4.86
N SER A 822 17.00 -68.61 -4.22
CA SER A 822 16.64 -68.09 -2.88
C SER A 822 17.20 -68.72 -1.59
N ARG A 823 17.56 -67.79 -0.67
CA ARG A 823 17.55 -67.88 0.82
C ARG A 823 18.64 -68.79 1.44
N ARG A 824 19.21 -68.53 2.63
CA ARG A 824 19.12 -67.50 3.68
C ARG A 824 20.20 -67.87 4.71
N SER A 825 20.76 -66.87 5.42
CA SER A 825 21.08 -66.90 6.88
C SER A 825 22.17 -67.89 7.38
N SER A 826 23.01 -67.62 8.40
CA SER A 826 22.97 -66.64 9.49
C SER A 826 24.23 -66.73 10.38
N SER A 827 24.63 -65.57 10.94
CA SER A 827 25.07 -65.31 12.35
C SER A 827 26.38 -65.96 12.89
N SER A 828 27.19 -65.29 13.74
CA SER A 828 26.78 -64.55 14.94
C SER A 828 27.90 -63.71 15.60
N ARG A 829 27.46 -62.57 16.19
CA ARG A 829 27.80 -61.94 17.51
C ARG A 829 29.25 -61.47 17.80
N GLY A 830 29.51 -60.35 18.48
CA GLY A 830 28.75 -59.33 19.24
C GLY A 830 29.80 -58.34 19.82
N SER A 831 29.59 -57.05 20.07
CA SER A 831 28.88 -56.40 21.21
C SER A 831 29.58 -55.01 21.34
N SER A 832 28.93 -53.88 21.08
CA SER A 832 28.14 -53.00 21.98
C SER A 832 28.93 -51.92 22.76
N ARG A 833 28.29 -50.73 22.84
CA ARG A 833 28.49 -49.54 23.72
C ARG A 833 29.31 -48.37 23.15
N ARG A 834 28.94 -47.09 23.31
CA ARG A 834 27.73 -46.32 23.72
C ARG A 834 28.18 -44.84 23.80
N SER A 835 27.35 -43.89 23.36
CA SER A 835 27.15 -42.51 23.93
C SER A 835 28.34 -41.52 23.84
N SER A 836 28.21 -40.19 23.73
CA SER A 836 27.15 -39.18 23.96
C SER A 836 27.66 -37.84 23.39
N SER A 837 26.92 -37.14 22.52
CA SER A 837 26.25 -35.84 22.79
C SER A 837 26.56 -35.13 24.12
N GLY A 838 26.87 -33.83 24.06
CA GLY A 838 26.92 -32.96 25.22
C GLY A 838 27.42 -31.55 24.91
N GLY A 839 26.51 -30.66 24.51
CA GLY A 839 26.71 -29.22 24.73
C GLY A 839 26.36 -28.86 26.16
N SER A 840 26.96 -27.77 26.68
CA SER A 840 26.29 -26.65 27.35
C SER A 840 27.25 -25.91 28.30
N SER A 841 27.40 -24.60 28.06
CA SER A 841 27.37 -23.48 29.01
C SER A 841 28.14 -23.49 30.35
N ARG A 842 28.84 -22.36 30.55
CA ARG A 842 28.97 -21.51 31.76
C ARG A 842 30.17 -21.69 32.73
N ARG A 843 30.87 -20.55 32.83
CA ARG A 843 31.56 -19.91 33.97
C ARG A 843 32.88 -20.52 34.47
N ARG A 844 33.96 -19.78 34.24
CA ARG A 844 34.51 -18.85 35.24
C ARG A 844 34.83 -17.52 34.59
#